data_AF-A0A0N5CUS8-F1
#
_entry.id   AF-A0A0N5CUS8-F1
#
_cell.length_a   1.000
_cell.length_b   1.000
_cell.length_c   1.000
_cell.angle_alpha   90.00
_cell.angle_beta   90.00
_cell.angle_gamma   90.00
#
_symmetry.space_group_name_H-M   'P 1'
#
loop_
_entity.id
_entity.type
_entity.pdbx_description
1 polymer ?
#
loop_
_entity_poly.entity_id
_entity_poly.type
_entity_poly.pdbx_seq_one_letter_code
_entity_poly.pdbx_strand_id
1 'polypeptide(L)'
;MISDVKDKDEEVEKMLLLVLVLLLFDSAASESYYHGQRLDRVPYFISTPSSAAYREGSAVRLTCEATAKPQPITTWYFNDEQIHPSRKYSLYMDNSILTIYPFQRKDIGKYSCAASNRNGRIQHTFELQILNNSAPVIVDSPQSKVASPGDQVTFACRANGQPPPSVKWYFNGVEISHDDLHIEFSQRGFELTIIHATREDEGIYQCVARNILGAVTVDASLKVYMPNQQALDESLTNEFLHDVVQKAKENVDRAINQSKSSFNSGQMSPWEFMKMFKFNVPQNAALTKAREIYEQSLLLVQQHVRDGLKFPIEELPKNFSFESILAVSHIQTIMELSGCVTGPFRNPCTDMCLYSKYRTYDGQCNNMDNQFWGVAQTPFRRNVPPIYENGFNTPVGWDPEKLYFGFKKPNPRLVSMKIISTEQISPHFGYTAMMKQWGQFLAHDIEQTAPGLARQTYMKGAICNKTCEHLDPCYNVPIPPEDPRMQAEKKPEIPCIEVERSSATCGSGQTGPIYRQLTYREQMNILTAFIDGSNIYGSSEVDALDLRDLFGDHGLLRFDIVSSAQKPYLPFERESSMECRRNRSHENPISCFLAGDYRANEQLALLSMHTLWLREHNRIATKFLEINPHWDGETIYQETRKLIGAMLQVITYEHWLPKVLGPDGYAELIGPYQGYDPNVNPSLSNSFSAAALRFGHTIVNPILYRLNNDFKPIKEGHIPLHEAFFAPERLLSEGGIDPLLRGLFAMPMKSPKERELVNKELTHKLFSRVEESMYDLATINIQRGRDHGLPGYAEFRRWCNFSVPKTWDDLVYDIPDDELRHKLKDLYGHPGNIDLWVGLISEQRLAGALVGPTIGCILGDQFRRLRAGDRFWYENEGIFTPLQLQQIRKTSLASVLCNSGDFIDRVQPDVFEYRGNRSMKFYENCDRIPQINLNVWQSCCEKSCVSSADDYSVKDRRRRSSKILDKDICQDGDALKRDGDSWTIDQCTTCECKVCL
;
A
#
# COMPACT_ATOMS: atom_id res chain seq x y z
N MET A 1 15.20 -18.84 -44.39
CA MET A 1 15.78 -17.99 -45.45
C MET A 1 14.64 -17.17 -46.06
N ILE A 2 14.86 -15.88 -46.32
CA ILE A 2 14.36 -15.10 -47.49
C ILE A 2 12.84 -15.19 -47.86
N SER A 3 12.09 -14.10 -47.56
CA SER A 3 11.03 -13.41 -48.37
C SER A 3 9.73 -14.18 -48.83
N ASP A 4 8.59 -13.59 -49.25
CA ASP A 4 8.10 -12.18 -49.37
C ASP A 4 6.55 -12.05 -49.62
N VAL A 5 6.02 -10.79 -49.65
CA VAL A 5 4.92 -10.23 -50.51
C VAL A 5 3.38 -10.49 -50.27
N LYS A 6 2.67 -9.39 -49.88
CA LYS A 6 1.40 -8.73 -50.38
C LYS A 6 0.03 -9.44 -50.43
N ASP A 7 -1.14 -8.84 -50.09
CA ASP A 7 -1.84 -7.53 -50.37
C ASP A 7 -2.57 -7.47 -51.76
N LYS A 8 -3.75 -6.86 -52.05
CA LYS A 8 -4.89 -6.12 -51.38
C LYS A 8 -6.00 -5.82 -52.46
N ASP A 9 -7.21 -5.20 -52.34
CA ASP A 9 -8.18 -4.62 -51.35
C ASP A 9 -9.53 -4.33 -52.13
N GLU A 10 -10.74 -4.20 -51.51
CA GLU A 10 -11.93 -3.57 -52.17
C GLU A 10 -13.07 -2.99 -51.25
N GLU A 11 -13.66 -1.87 -51.69
CA GLU A 11 -15.01 -1.22 -51.51
C GLU A 11 -15.99 -1.65 -50.36
N VAL A 12 -16.58 -0.73 -49.55
CA VAL A 12 -17.69 0.26 -49.80
C VAL A 12 -19.11 -0.33 -49.97
N GLU A 13 -20.02 -0.01 -49.04
CA GLU A 13 -21.43 0.31 -49.35
C GLU A 13 -22.17 1.02 -48.19
N LYS A 14 -23.31 1.67 -48.50
CA LYS A 14 -24.36 2.23 -47.59
C LYS A 14 -23.90 3.34 -46.62
N MET A 15 -24.27 4.63 -46.75
CA MET A 15 -25.42 5.32 -47.39
C MET A 15 -26.76 5.13 -46.64
N LEU A 16 -27.57 6.21 -46.57
CA LEU A 16 -28.86 6.38 -45.84
C LEU A 16 -28.73 6.32 -44.30
N LEU A 17 -28.99 7.39 -43.53
CA LEU A 17 -30.29 8.05 -43.30
C LEU A 17 -30.13 9.59 -43.29
N LEU A 18 -30.88 10.38 -44.07
CA LEU A 18 -32.29 10.78 -43.89
C LEU A 18 -32.58 11.46 -42.52
N VAL A 19 -32.59 12.80 -42.42
CA VAL A 19 -33.70 13.73 -42.82
C VAL A 19 -34.70 14.09 -41.70
N LEU A 20 -34.29 14.03 -40.43
CA LEU A 20 -34.98 14.65 -39.29
C LEU A 20 -33.97 15.38 -38.39
N VAL A 21 -34.12 16.65 -37.98
CA VAL A 21 -35.09 17.71 -38.33
C VAL A 21 -34.36 19.06 -38.39
N LEU A 22 -34.54 19.81 -39.49
CA LEU A 22 -34.39 21.28 -39.51
C LEU A 22 -35.41 21.87 -40.51
N LEU A 23 -36.43 22.54 -39.99
CA LEU A 23 -37.40 23.35 -40.75
C LEU A 23 -37.70 24.64 -39.97
N LEU A 24 -38.21 25.65 -40.70
CA LEU A 24 -38.93 26.90 -40.29
C LEU A 24 -38.25 28.26 -40.63
N PHE A 25 -38.39 28.71 -41.90
CA PHE A 25 -38.68 30.11 -42.36
C PHE A 25 -37.66 31.29 -42.13
N ASP A 26 -37.84 32.54 -42.65
CA ASP A 26 -37.92 33.15 -44.02
C ASP A 26 -38.10 34.72 -43.89
N SER A 27 -37.95 35.69 -44.84
CA SER A 27 -37.44 35.85 -46.24
C SER A 27 -37.32 37.38 -46.64
N ALA A 28 -36.83 37.72 -47.87
CA ALA A 28 -37.04 38.98 -48.67
C ALA A 28 -36.43 40.36 -48.20
N ALA A 29 -36.38 41.49 -48.97
CA ALA A 29 -36.10 41.78 -50.41
C ALA A 29 -36.01 43.33 -50.76
N SER A 30 -35.38 43.71 -51.90
CA SER A 30 -35.52 44.98 -52.72
C SER A 30 -35.06 46.39 -52.20
N GLU A 31 -34.90 47.49 -52.99
CA GLU A 31 -34.24 47.76 -54.32
C GLU A 31 -34.15 49.29 -54.68
N SER A 32 -33.14 49.74 -55.47
CA SER A 32 -33.06 50.98 -56.33
C SER A 32 -32.96 52.42 -55.70
N TYR A 33 -32.73 53.53 -56.43
CA TYR A 33 -31.63 53.96 -57.35
C TYR A 33 -31.72 55.49 -57.68
N TYR A 34 -30.62 56.22 -57.95
CA TYR A 34 -30.61 57.54 -58.68
C TYR A 34 -29.23 57.87 -59.29
N HIS A 35 -29.13 58.89 -60.17
CA HIS A 35 -28.06 59.02 -61.17
C HIS A 35 -27.25 60.35 -61.15
N GLY A 36 -25.98 60.30 -61.59
CA GLY A 36 -25.09 61.47 -61.66
C GLY A 36 -23.79 61.19 -62.42
N GLN A 37 -23.23 62.21 -63.09
CA GLN A 37 -22.20 62.11 -64.14
C GLN A 37 -21.05 61.11 -63.87
N ARG A 38 -20.69 60.36 -64.91
CA ARG A 38 -19.60 59.37 -64.87
C ARG A 38 -18.58 59.63 -65.99
N LEU A 39 -17.46 60.28 -65.62
CA LEU A 39 -16.20 60.17 -66.36
C LEU A 39 -15.77 58.70 -66.35
N ASP A 40 -15.76 58.07 -67.51
CA ASP A 40 -15.34 56.68 -67.68
C ASP A 40 -13.82 56.55 -67.52
N ARG A 41 -13.37 55.54 -66.76
CA ARG A 41 -11.96 55.33 -66.40
C ARG A 41 -11.63 53.85 -66.30
N VAL A 42 -10.35 53.50 -66.51
CA VAL A 42 -9.79 52.21 -66.10
C VAL A 42 -9.87 52.06 -64.57
N PRO A 43 -9.91 50.83 -64.02
CA PRO A 43 -9.94 50.64 -62.58
C PRO A 43 -8.60 50.91 -61.90
N TYR A 44 -8.66 51.31 -60.62
CA TYR A 44 -7.50 51.35 -59.72
C TYR A 44 -7.84 50.69 -58.38
N PHE A 45 -6.85 50.09 -57.71
CA PHE A 45 -7.03 49.48 -56.40
C PHE A 45 -7.10 50.54 -55.30
N ILE A 46 -7.98 50.30 -54.32
CA ILE A 46 -8.06 51.00 -53.03
C ILE A 46 -7.27 50.21 -51.98
N SER A 47 -7.37 48.88 -52.02
CA SER A 47 -6.72 47.95 -51.09
C SER A 47 -6.33 46.68 -51.83
N THR A 48 -5.19 46.08 -51.48
CA THR A 48 -4.70 44.79 -52.00
C THR A 48 -4.07 43.97 -50.88
N PRO A 49 -4.16 42.63 -50.89
CA PRO A 49 -3.42 41.79 -49.95
C PRO A 49 -1.91 41.83 -50.23
N SER A 50 -1.12 41.44 -49.24
CA SER A 50 0.33 41.20 -49.37
C SER A 50 0.66 39.72 -49.18
N SER A 51 1.84 39.29 -49.60
CA SER A 51 2.29 37.90 -49.37
C SER A 51 2.39 37.60 -47.88
N ALA A 52 1.87 36.45 -47.44
CA ALA A 52 1.73 36.12 -46.02
C ALA A 52 1.67 34.60 -45.78
N ALA A 53 2.01 34.19 -44.55
CA ALA A 53 2.00 32.80 -44.11
C ALA A 53 0.92 32.54 -43.06
N TYR A 54 0.12 31.48 -43.24
CA TYR A 54 -1.04 31.15 -42.39
C TYR A 54 -0.96 29.71 -41.86
N ARG A 55 -1.68 29.40 -40.77
CA ARG A 55 -1.67 28.04 -40.18
C ARG A 55 -2.52 27.09 -41.02
N GLU A 56 -2.04 25.87 -41.25
CA GLU A 56 -2.85 24.80 -41.84
C GLU A 56 -4.11 24.56 -40.97
N GLY A 57 -5.28 24.44 -41.61
CA GLY A 57 -6.59 24.37 -40.97
C GLY A 57 -7.27 25.71 -40.67
N SER A 58 -6.57 26.85 -40.77
CA SER A 58 -7.16 28.17 -40.46
C SER A 58 -8.03 28.75 -41.57
N ALA A 59 -8.82 29.78 -41.26
CA ALA A 59 -9.57 30.58 -42.24
C ALA A 59 -8.76 31.82 -42.63
N VAL A 60 -8.47 31.97 -43.93
CA VAL A 60 -7.69 33.08 -44.48
C VAL A 60 -8.62 34.03 -45.22
N ARG A 61 -8.65 35.31 -44.83
CA ARG A 61 -9.49 36.36 -45.43
C ARG A 61 -8.62 37.41 -46.09
N LEU A 62 -8.89 37.68 -47.36
CA LEU A 62 -8.09 38.52 -48.26
C LEU A 62 -8.99 39.59 -48.87
N THR A 63 -8.60 40.86 -48.77
CA THR A 63 -9.38 41.99 -49.30
C THR A 63 -8.65 42.62 -50.48
N CYS A 64 -9.32 42.71 -51.62
CA CYS A 64 -8.86 43.40 -52.82
C CYS A 64 -9.99 44.27 -53.39
N GLU A 65 -9.99 45.54 -52.98
CA GLU A 65 -11.00 46.51 -53.35
C GLU A 65 -10.48 47.42 -54.46
N ALA A 66 -11.33 47.67 -55.45
CA ALA A 66 -11.03 48.53 -56.59
C ALA A 66 -12.24 49.41 -56.94
N THR A 67 -11.98 50.58 -57.53
CA THR A 67 -13.04 51.50 -57.94
C THR A 67 -12.78 52.07 -59.32
N ALA A 68 -13.87 52.30 -60.05
CA ALA A 68 -13.87 52.81 -61.41
C ALA A 68 -15.27 53.32 -61.81
N LYS A 69 -15.37 53.89 -63.00
CA LYS A 69 -16.65 54.18 -63.66
C LYS A 69 -16.56 53.62 -65.10
N PRO A 70 -17.44 52.67 -65.51
CA PRO A 70 -18.38 51.89 -64.70
C PRO A 70 -17.67 51.12 -63.58
N GLN A 71 -18.42 50.66 -62.58
CA GLN A 71 -17.84 49.93 -61.44
C GLN A 71 -17.14 48.64 -61.95
N PRO A 72 -15.94 48.31 -61.47
CA PRO A 72 -15.23 47.12 -61.92
C PRO A 72 -15.76 45.86 -61.25
N ILE A 73 -15.68 44.74 -61.97
CA ILE A 73 -15.86 43.40 -61.41
C ILE A 73 -14.49 42.93 -60.94
N THR A 74 -14.40 42.52 -59.67
CA THR A 74 -13.23 41.82 -59.13
C THR A 74 -13.33 40.32 -59.42
N THR A 75 -12.23 39.76 -59.93
CA THR A 75 -12.06 38.34 -60.21
C THR A 75 -10.78 37.86 -59.53
N TRP A 76 -10.87 36.78 -58.76
CA TRP A 76 -9.69 36.16 -58.13
C TRP A 76 -9.15 35.02 -58.96
N TYR A 77 -7.85 34.79 -58.83
CA TYR A 77 -7.10 33.73 -59.49
C TYR A 77 -6.17 33.04 -58.48
N PHE A 78 -6.00 31.73 -58.61
CA PHE A 78 -5.03 30.92 -57.89
C PHE A 78 -4.17 30.19 -58.92
N ASN A 79 -2.85 30.40 -58.87
CA ASN A 79 -1.90 29.90 -59.86
C ASN A 79 -2.34 30.18 -61.31
N ASP A 80 -2.81 31.41 -61.51
CA ASP A 80 -3.36 31.98 -62.75
C ASP A 80 -4.68 31.34 -63.28
N GLU A 81 -5.22 30.31 -62.62
CA GLU A 81 -6.56 29.77 -62.88
C GLU A 81 -7.65 30.57 -62.14
N GLN A 82 -8.84 30.76 -62.72
CA GLN A 82 -9.89 31.60 -62.12
C GLN A 82 -10.58 30.90 -60.94
N ILE A 83 -10.65 31.58 -59.80
CA ILE A 83 -11.36 31.09 -58.61
C ILE A 83 -12.87 31.32 -58.80
N HIS A 84 -13.63 30.23 -58.72
CA HIS A 84 -15.09 30.25 -58.68
C HIS A 84 -15.59 29.94 -57.24
N PRO A 85 -16.72 30.54 -56.81
CA PRO A 85 -17.31 30.25 -55.49
C PRO A 85 -17.55 28.76 -55.26
N SER A 86 -17.17 28.27 -54.08
CA SER A 86 -17.26 26.86 -53.71
C SER A 86 -17.36 26.71 -52.19
N ARG A 87 -17.48 25.47 -51.68
CA ARG A 87 -17.37 25.20 -50.22
C ARG A 87 -16.03 25.60 -49.60
N LYS A 88 -15.00 25.86 -50.42
CA LYS A 88 -13.64 26.21 -49.98
C LYS A 88 -13.29 27.68 -50.20
N TYR A 89 -13.75 28.24 -51.31
CA TYR A 89 -13.52 29.62 -51.70
C TYR A 89 -14.83 30.40 -51.65
N SER A 90 -15.00 31.21 -50.61
CA SER A 90 -16.16 32.08 -50.46
C SER A 90 -15.80 33.49 -50.90
N LEU A 91 -16.53 34.02 -51.89
CA LEU A 91 -16.40 35.40 -52.34
C LEU A 91 -17.52 36.26 -51.73
N TYR A 92 -17.16 37.43 -51.20
CA TYR A 92 -18.07 38.39 -50.57
C TYR A 92 -17.83 39.81 -51.11
N MET A 93 -18.80 40.72 -50.91
CA MET A 93 -18.72 42.15 -51.27
C MET A 93 -18.34 42.40 -52.74
N ASP A 94 -19.20 42.01 -53.69
CA ASP A 94 -18.94 42.10 -55.14
C ASP A 94 -17.60 41.46 -55.56
N ASN A 95 -17.29 40.31 -54.93
CA ASN A 95 -16.02 39.58 -55.00
C ASN A 95 -14.79 40.37 -54.51
N SER A 96 -14.92 41.50 -53.81
CA SER A 96 -13.75 42.21 -53.26
C SER A 96 -13.06 41.46 -52.12
N ILE A 97 -13.75 40.52 -51.47
CA ILE A 97 -13.20 39.72 -50.37
C ILE A 97 -13.22 38.23 -50.74
N LEU A 98 -12.06 37.58 -50.68
CA LEU A 98 -11.90 36.13 -50.78
C LEU A 98 -11.61 35.55 -49.39
N THR A 99 -12.42 34.59 -48.97
CA THR A 99 -12.16 33.76 -47.79
C THR A 99 -11.83 32.33 -48.24
N ILE A 100 -10.70 31.80 -47.79
CA ILE A 100 -10.24 30.42 -48.01
C ILE A 100 -10.40 29.66 -46.69
N TYR A 101 -11.18 28.58 -46.68
CA TYR A 101 -11.31 27.71 -45.50
C TYR A 101 -11.64 26.26 -45.87
N PRO A 102 -11.00 25.25 -45.23
CA PRO A 102 -9.77 25.36 -44.44
C PRO A 102 -8.56 25.62 -45.36
N PHE A 103 -7.65 26.51 -44.95
CA PHE A 103 -6.38 26.73 -45.64
C PHE A 103 -5.45 25.53 -45.44
N GLN A 104 -4.93 24.97 -46.53
CA GLN A 104 -4.22 23.69 -46.61
C GLN A 104 -3.01 23.81 -47.54
N ARG A 105 -2.08 22.83 -47.50
CA ARG A 105 -0.89 22.79 -48.40
C ARG A 105 -1.19 22.98 -49.88
N LYS A 106 -2.35 22.51 -50.36
CA LYS A 106 -2.79 22.68 -51.76
C LYS A 106 -3.29 24.09 -52.12
N ASP A 107 -3.33 25.00 -51.15
CA ASP A 107 -3.65 26.42 -51.31
C ASP A 107 -2.38 27.29 -51.14
N ILE A 108 -1.20 26.68 -51.01
CA ILE A 108 0.06 27.40 -51.13
C ILE A 108 0.23 27.79 -52.61
N GLY A 109 0.56 29.05 -52.87
CA GLY A 109 0.86 29.51 -54.21
C GLY A 109 0.52 30.97 -54.47
N LYS A 110 0.47 31.29 -55.76
CA LYS A 110 0.37 32.64 -56.32
C LYS A 110 -1.10 33.02 -56.47
N TYR A 111 -1.59 33.89 -55.60
CA TYR A 111 -2.93 34.47 -55.73
C TYR A 111 -2.86 35.79 -56.50
N SER A 112 -3.86 36.04 -57.33
CA SER A 112 -4.07 37.35 -57.93
C SER A 112 -5.51 37.80 -57.78
N CYS A 113 -5.72 39.10 -57.57
CA CYS A 113 -7.01 39.74 -57.80
C CYS A 113 -6.89 40.67 -59.02
N ALA A 114 -7.86 40.58 -59.94
CA ALA A 114 -7.95 41.47 -61.08
C ALA A 114 -9.29 42.21 -61.06
N ALA A 115 -9.24 43.54 -61.19
CA ALA A 115 -10.41 44.39 -61.30
C ALA A 115 -10.56 44.85 -62.75
N SER A 116 -11.75 44.67 -63.33
CA SER A 116 -11.98 44.94 -64.77
C SER A 116 -13.32 45.63 -65.04
N ASN A 117 -13.31 46.58 -65.98
CA ASN A 117 -14.51 47.20 -66.55
C ASN A 117 -14.34 47.39 -68.07
N ARG A 118 -15.32 47.98 -68.75
CA ARG A 118 -15.29 48.19 -70.20
C ARG A 118 -14.12 49.04 -70.74
N ASN A 119 -13.39 49.73 -69.85
CA ASN A 119 -12.29 50.62 -70.22
C ASN A 119 -10.91 49.97 -70.00
N GLY A 120 -10.81 48.93 -69.15
CA GLY A 120 -9.56 48.21 -68.91
C GLY A 120 -9.59 47.25 -67.72
N ARG A 121 -8.49 46.51 -67.55
CA ARG A 121 -8.24 45.55 -66.47
C ARG A 121 -6.91 45.88 -65.78
N ILE A 122 -6.89 45.78 -64.47
CA ILE A 122 -5.69 45.80 -63.62
C ILE A 122 -5.61 44.51 -62.81
N GLN A 123 -4.42 44.15 -62.33
CA GLN A 123 -4.20 42.95 -61.54
C GLN A 123 -3.10 43.18 -60.49
N HIS A 124 -3.29 42.65 -59.29
CA HIS A 124 -2.26 42.57 -58.25
C HIS A 124 -2.06 41.10 -57.87
N THR A 125 -0.84 40.74 -57.49
CA THR A 125 -0.39 39.36 -57.29
C THR A 125 0.48 39.27 -56.05
N PHE A 126 0.22 38.25 -55.22
CA PHE A 126 0.92 37.97 -53.97
C PHE A 126 0.94 36.44 -53.72
N GLU A 127 1.72 35.99 -52.74
CA GLU A 127 1.85 34.55 -52.43
C GLU A 127 1.33 34.22 -51.04
N LEU A 128 0.63 33.09 -50.94
CA LEU A 128 0.25 32.49 -49.66
C LEU A 128 1.08 31.25 -49.37
N GLN A 129 1.57 31.15 -48.14
CA GLN A 129 2.40 30.06 -47.64
C GLN A 129 1.88 29.53 -46.29
N ILE A 130 2.43 28.42 -45.79
CA ILE A 130 2.11 27.91 -44.46
C ILE A 130 3.11 28.41 -43.41
N LEU A 131 2.61 28.83 -42.25
CA LEU A 131 3.41 29.33 -41.13
C LEU A 131 4.04 28.17 -40.34
N ASN A 132 5.29 27.84 -40.66
CA ASN A 132 6.05 26.75 -40.04
C ASN A 132 6.66 27.15 -38.67
N ASN A 133 5.82 27.31 -37.65
CA ASN A 133 6.26 27.35 -36.25
C ASN A 133 6.52 25.92 -35.74
N SER A 134 7.60 25.71 -34.98
CA SER A 134 7.96 24.38 -34.46
C SER A 134 8.30 24.39 -32.96
N ALA A 135 7.68 23.47 -32.23
CA ALA A 135 8.19 23.00 -30.93
C ALA A 135 9.58 22.36 -31.13
N PRO A 136 10.37 22.19 -30.05
CA PRO A 136 11.73 21.67 -30.17
C PRO A 136 11.71 20.22 -30.66
N VAL A 137 12.55 19.92 -31.63
CA VAL A 137 12.81 18.58 -32.17
C VAL A 137 14.29 18.30 -31.99
N ILE A 138 14.60 17.18 -31.34
CA ILE A 138 15.98 16.69 -31.25
C ILE A 138 16.41 16.22 -32.65
N VAL A 139 17.49 16.83 -33.15
CA VAL A 139 18.10 16.50 -34.46
C VAL A 139 19.40 15.73 -34.32
N ASP A 140 19.98 15.70 -33.12
CA ASP A 140 21.04 14.77 -32.72
C ASP A 140 20.71 14.33 -31.29
N SER A 141 20.35 13.06 -31.12
CA SER A 141 19.86 12.50 -29.85
C SER A 141 21.00 11.82 -29.11
N PRO A 142 21.09 11.95 -27.78
CA PRO A 142 22.10 11.24 -27.03
C PRO A 142 21.89 9.74 -27.23
N GLN A 143 22.98 9.04 -27.51
CA GLN A 143 22.99 7.59 -27.68
C GLN A 143 23.50 6.97 -26.37
N SER A 144 22.89 5.87 -25.92
CA SER A 144 23.45 5.10 -24.80
C SER A 144 24.88 4.67 -25.10
N LYS A 145 25.76 4.78 -24.11
CA LYS A 145 27.20 4.52 -24.25
C LYS A 145 27.71 3.47 -23.29
N VAL A 146 28.71 2.75 -23.78
CA VAL A 146 29.60 1.88 -23.02
C VAL A 146 30.97 2.53 -23.03
N ALA A 147 31.57 2.67 -21.85
CA ALA A 147 32.88 3.28 -21.64
C ALA A 147 33.70 2.47 -20.62
N SER A 148 35.01 2.67 -20.58
CA SER A 148 35.92 2.12 -19.56
C SER A 148 36.16 3.13 -18.44
N PRO A 149 36.54 2.69 -17.23
CA PRO A 149 36.93 3.61 -16.15
C PRO A 149 38.09 4.54 -16.58
N GLY A 150 37.85 5.85 -16.54
CA GLY A 150 38.79 6.90 -16.97
C GLY A 150 38.56 7.45 -18.38
N ASP A 151 37.71 6.82 -19.20
CA ASP A 151 37.38 7.30 -20.55
C ASP A 151 36.61 8.64 -20.51
N GLN A 152 36.82 9.48 -21.52
CA GLN A 152 36.07 10.73 -21.71
C GLN A 152 34.77 10.43 -22.48
N VAL A 153 33.62 10.82 -21.91
CA VAL A 153 32.29 10.44 -22.44
C VAL A 153 31.43 11.65 -22.75
N THR A 154 31.31 11.99 -24.03
CA THR A 154 30.42 13.06 -24.52
C THR A 154 29.05 12.52 -24.95
N PHE A 155 27.97 13.11 -24.44
CA PHE A 155 26.60 12.96 -24.94
C PHE A 155 26.21 14.21 -25.74
N ALA A 156 25.73 14.01 -26.97
CA ALA A 156 25.20 15.09 -27.82
C ALA A 156 23.67 15.19 -27.68
N CYS A 157 23.14 16.40 -27.63
CA CYS A 157 21.72 16.70 -27.68
C CYS A 157 21.50 18.02 -28.44
N ARG A 158 21.56 17.97 -29.77
CA ARG A 158 21.28 19.14 -30.63
C ARG A 158 19.79 19.21 -30.90
N ALA A 159 19.18 20.36 -30.63
CA ALA A 159 17.76 20.58 -30.81
C ALA A 159 17.46 21.76 -31.73
N ASN A 160 16.61 21.53 -32.73
CA ASN A 160 16.09 22.57 -33.63
C ASN A 160 14.64 22.91 -33.24
N GLY A 161 14.28 24.19 -33.31
CA GLY A 161 12.93 24.66 -33.03
C GLY A 161 12.83 26.15 -33.33
N GLN A 162 11.62 26.68 -33.51
CA GLN A 162 11.40 28.09 -33.79
C GLN A 162 10.32 28.65 -32.86
N PRO A 163 10.67 29.43 -31.81
CA PRO A 163 12.00 29.98 -31.52
C PRO A 163 13.06 28.93 -31.11
N PRO A 164 14.38 29.24 -31.21
CA PRO A 164 15.45 28.32 -30.83
C PRO A 164 15.32 27.82 -29.37
N PRO A 165 15.50 26.51 -29.12
CA PRO A 165 15.34 25.94 -27.79
C PRO A 165 16.56 26.15 -26.89
N SER A 166 16.32 26.22 -25.58
CA SER A 166 17.35 26.01 -24.55
C SER A 166 17.43 24.53 -24.17
N VAL A 167 18.64 24.02 -23.90
CA VAL A 167 18.87 22.65 -23.43
C VAL A 167 19.33 22.65 -21.97
N LYS A 168 18.83 21.68 -21.21
CA LYS A 168 19.31 21.30 -19.87
C LYS A 168 19.56 19.80 -19.79
N TRP A 169 20.43 19.38 -18.88
CA TRP A 169 20.73 17.98 -18.60
C TRP A 169 20.39 17.61 -17.16
N TYR A 170 19.92 16.37 -17.00
CA TYR A 170 19.58 15.76 -15.73
C TYR A 170 20.26 14.39 -15.64
N PHE A 171 20.83 14.06 -14.49
CA PHE A 171 21.36 12.72 -14.17
C PHE A 171 20.44 12.05 -13.16
N ASN A 172 19.87 10.90 -13.51
CA ASN A 172 18.94 10.13 -12.67
C ASN A 172 17.79 11.00 -12.07
N GLY A 173 17.34 12.01 -12.81
CA GLY A 173 16.25 12.93 -12.43
C GLY A 173 16.67 14.23 -11.72
N VAL A 174 17.96 14.41 -11.39
CA VAL A 174 18.49 15.63 -10.74
C VAL A 174 19.17 16.52 -11.78
N GLU A 175 18.94 17.84 -11.74
CA GLU A 175 19.56 18.78 -12.69
C GLU A 175 21.07 18.91 -12.44
N ILE A 176 21.88 18.80 -13.49
CA ILE A 176 23.35 18.79 -13.38
C ILE A 176 23.87 20.23 -13.26
N SER A 177 24.73 20.49 -12.28
CA SER A 177 25.32 21.82 -12.05
C SER A 177 26.27 22.22 -13.17
N HIS A 178 26.31 23.50 -13.52
CA HIS A 178 27.31 24.05 -14.45
C HIS A 178 28.66 24.31 -13.76
N ASP A 179 28.72 24.24 -12.43
CA ASP A 179 29.94 24.41 -11.62
C ASP A 179 30.58 23.06 -11.23
N ASP A 180 30.17 21.96 -11.87
CA ASP A 180 30.72 20.62 -11.62
C ASP A 180 32.10 20.46 -12.31
N LEU A 181 33.13 20.11 -11.53
CA LEU A 181 34.50 19.95 -12.03
C LEU A 181 34.73 18.64 -12.81
N HIS A 182 33.74 17.74 -12.83
CA HIS A 182 33.79 16.46 -13.53
C HIS A 182 33.08 16.48 -14.90
N ILE A 183 32.26 17.50 -15.16
CA ILE A 183 31.34 17.57 -16.31
C ILE A 183 31.44 18.91 -17.04
N GLU A 184 31.90 18.88 -18.29
CA GLU A 184 31.96 20.05 -19.17
C GLU A 184 30.72 20.19 -20.06
N PHE A 185 30.22 21.42 -20.22
CA PHE A 185 29.13 21.76 -21.13
C PHE A 185 29.62 22.60 -22.31
N SER A 186 29.14 22.30 -23.53
CA SER A 186 29.33 23.20 -24.67
C SER A 186 28.55 24.50 -24.52
N GLN A 187 28.90 25.54 -25.30
CA GLN A 187 28.39 26.94 -25.16
C GLN A 187 26.86 27.14 -25.23
N ARG A 188 26.06 26.09 -25.46
CA ARG A 188 24.59 26.10 -25.44
C ARG A 188 23.97 24.90 -24.72
N GLY A 189 24.76 24.12 -23.99
CA GLY A 189 24.35 22.85 -23.39
C GLY A 189 24.06 21.73 -24.40
N PHE A 190 24.34 21.91 -25.69
CA PHE A 190 24.06 20.90 -26.72
C PHE A 190 24.96 19.65 -26.65
N GLU A 191 26.03 19.70 -25.87
CA GLU A 191 26.92 18.57 -25.61
C GLU A 191 27.33 18.63 -24.14
N LEU A 192 27.26 17.49 -23.45
CA LEU A 192 27.72 17.26 -22.09
C LEU A 192 28.88 16.26 -22.17
N THR A 193 30.01 16.56 -21.52
CA THR A 193 31.20 15.69 -21.54
C THR A 193 31.67 15.38 -20.12
N ILE A 194 31.65 14.10 -19.75
CA ILE A 194 32.25 13.58 -18.53
C ILE A 194 33.75 13.41 -18.81
N ILE A 195 34.62 14.00 -17.98
CA ILE A 195 36.06 14.06 -18.26
C ILE A 195 36.75 12.70 -18.04
N HIS A 196 36.42 12.01 -16.94
CA HIS A 196 37.02 10.73 -16.54
C HIS A 196 35.95 9.78 -15.98
N ALA A 197 35.20 9.10 -16.85
CA ALA A 197 34.04 8.31 -16.44
C ALA A 197 34.37 7.25 -15.38
N THR A 198 33.57 7.21 -14.32
CA THR A 198 33.64 6.27 -13.19
C THR A 198 32.37 5.42 -13.14
N ARG A 199 32.28 4.44 -12.22
CA ARG A 199 30.99 3.75 -12.00
C ARG A 199 29.94 4.59 -11.27
N GLU A 200 30.32 5.73 -10.69
CA GLU A 200 29.38 6.70 -10.11
C GLU A 200 28.65 7.50 -11.20
N ASP A 201 29.19 7.49 -12.42
CA ASP A 201 28.57 8.01 -13.64
C ASP A 201 27.63 6.99 -14.34
N GLU A 202 27.42 5.77 -13.80
CA GLU A 202 26.40 4.86 -14.35
C GLU A 202 25.00 5.38 -14.05
N GLY A 203 24.19 5.62 -15.09
CA GLY A 203 22.85 6.14 -14.93
C GLY A 203 22.20 6.60 -16.23
N ILE A 204 21.07 7.29 -16.08
CA ILE A 204 20.30 7.89 -17.18
C ILE A 204 20.64 9.38 -17.23
N TYR A 205 21.24 9.79 -18.35
CA TYR A 205 21.45 11.17 -18.74
C TYR A 205 20.28 11.61 -19.62
N GLN A 206 19.41 12.44 -19.04
CA GLN A 206 18.22 12.99 -19.69
C GLN A 206 18.52 14.40 -20.20
N CYS A 207 18.32 14.62 -21.49
CA CYS A 207 18.34 15.94 -22.11
C CYS A 207 16.91 16.47 -22.25
N VAL A 208 16.69 17.74 -21.86
CA VAL A 208 15.43 18.45 -22.04
C VAL A 208 15.67 19.70 -22.89
N ALA A 209 15.07 19.74 -24.08
CA ALA A 209 15.10 20.91 -24.98
C ALA A 209 13.75 21.63 -24.99
N ARG A 210 13.72 22.92 -24.63
CA ARG A 210 12.47 23.70 -24.44
C ARG A 210 12.46 25.02 -25.21
N ASN A 211 11.32 25.36 -25.82
CA ASN A 211 10.98 26.70 -26.29
C ASN A 211 9.54 27.08 -25.86
N ILE A 212 9.00 28.21 -26.33
CA ILE A 212 7.66 28.68 -25.94
C ILE A 212 6.50 27.84 -26.50
N LEU A 213 6.76 26.92 -27.43
CA LEU A 213 5.77 26.06 -28.10
C LEU A 213 5.77 24.62 -27.57
N GLY A 214 6.72 24.26 -26.71
CA GLY A 214 6.81 22.95 -26.09
C GLY A 214 8.19 22.62 -25.54
N ALA A 215 8.31 21.42 -24.97
CA ALA A 215 9.58 20.80 -24.66
C ALA A 215 9.59 19.36 -25.20
N VAL A 216 10.79 18.89 -25.54
CA VAL A 216 11.05 17.48 -25.86
C VAL A 216 12.14 16.97 -24.91
N THR A 217 11.99 15.72 -24.50
CA THR A 217 12.88 15.04 -23.56
C THR A 217 13.39 13.76 -24.23
N VAL A 218 14.69 13.50 -24.10
CA VAL A 218 15.34 12.28 -24.62
C VAL A 218 16.37 11.78 -23.63
N ASP A 219 16.42 10.46 -23.46
CA ASP A 219 17.21 9.77 -22.46
C ASP A 219 18.29 8.91 -23.11
N ALA A 220 19.49 8.89 -22.51
CA ALA A 220 20.55 7.94 -22.83
C ALA A 220 21.13 7.35 -21.55
N SER A 221 21.54 6.09 -21.60
CA SER A 221 22.19 5.42 -20.47
C SER A 221 23.71 5.36 -20.65
N LEU A 222 24.45 5.67 -19.59
CA LEU A 222 25.87 5.32 -19.49
C LEU A 222 26.02 4.01 -18.71
N LYS A 223 26.90 3.13 -19.20
CA LYS A 223 27.47 2.02 -18.44
C LYS A 223 29.00 2.05 -18.54
N VAL A 224 29.67 1.87 -17.41
CA VAL A 224 31.14 1.93 -17.31
C VAL A 224 31.69 0.52 -17.08
N TYR A 225 31.68 -0.24 -18.17
CA TYR A 225 32.17 -1.60 -18.24
C TYR A 225 33.70 -1.61 -18.13
N MET A 226 34.23 -2.50 -17.29
CA MET A 226 35.62 -2.94 -17.49
C MET A 226 35.62 -3.91 -18.68
N PRO A 227 36.59 -3.89 -19.61
CA PRO A 227 36.64 -4.84 -20.73
C PRO A 227 36.56 -6.31 -20.28
N ASN A 228 37.10 -6.62 -19.10
CA ASN A 228 37.06 -7.96 -18.50
C ASN A 228 35.72 -8.33 -17.85
N GLN A 229 34.71 -7.44 -17.83
CA GLN A 229 33.40 -7.74 -17.22
C GLN A 229 32.70 -8.91 -17.93
N GLN A 230 32.83 -9.08 -19.25
CA GLN A 230 32.22 -10.23 -19.91
C GLN A 230 32.88 -11.56 -19.49
N ALA A 231 34.22 -11.61 -19.43
CA ALA A 231 34.94 -12.79 -18.95
C ALA A 231 34.70 -13.06 -17.44
N LEU A 232 34.48 -12.00 -16.66
CA LEU A 232 34.09 -12.05 -15.25
C LEU A 232 32.67 -12.61 -15.08
N ASP A 233 31.73 -12.15 -15.90
CA ASP A 233 30.35 -12.65 -15.89
C ASP A 233 30.29 -14.11 -16.38
N GLU A 234 31.02 -14.46 -17.45
CA GLU A 234 31.16 -15.85 -17.96
C GLU A 234 31.84 -16.80 -16.94
N SER A 235 32.68 -16.29 -16.03
CA SER A 235 33.33 -17.10 -14.99
C SER A 235 32.39 -17.56 -13.87
N LEU A 236 31.32 -16.82 -13.61
CA LEU A 236 30.33 -17.10 -12.57
C LEU A 236 29.11 -17.79 -13.16
N THR A 237 29.33 -18.96 -13.76
CA THR A 237 28.28 -19.77 -14.38
C THR A 237 27.11 -20.01 -13.43
N ASN A 238 25.88 -20.15 -13.96
CA ASN A 238 24.73 -20.51 -13.15
C ASN A 238 24.97 -21.79 -12.33
N GLU A 239 25.73 -22.76 -12.86
CA GLU A 239 26.14 -23.97 -12.14
C GLU A 239 27.01 -23.67 -10.89
N PHE A 240 27.96 -22.75 -10.99
CA PHE A 240 28.72 -22.26 -9.82
C PHE A 240 27.81 -21.55 -8.82
N LEU A 241 26.83 -20.75 -9.29
CA LEU A 241 25.86 -20.09 -8.41
C LEU A 241 24.92 -21.10 -7.73
N HIS A 242 24.53 -22.17 -8.42
CA HIS A 242 23.79 -23.30 -7.84
C HIS A 242 24.61 -24.01 -6.75
N ASP A 243 25.91 -24.30 -6.98
CA ASP A 243 26.80 -24.85 -5.93
C ASP A 243 26.92 -23.89 -4.75
N VAL A 244 27.17 -22.60 -4.99
CA VAL A 244 27.28 -21.59 -3.92
C VAL A 244 26.00 -21.50 -3.09
N VAL A 245 24.82 -21.53 -3.72
CA VAL A 245 23.53 -21.51 -3.00
C VAL A 245 23.27 -22.83 -2.26
N GLN A 246 23.64 -23.98 -2.83
CA GLN A 246 23.53 -25.28 -2.15
C GLN A 246 24.50 -25.36 -0.95
N LYS A 247 25.74 -24.88 -1.10
CA LYS A 247 26.76 -24.74 -0.05
C LYS A 247 26.35 -23.73 1.02
N ALA A 248 25.67 -22.65 0.64
CA ALA A 248 25.05 -21.71 1.57
C ALA A 248 23.94 -22.39 2.39
N LYS A 249 23.01 -23.09 1.71
CA LYS A 249 21.93 -23.88 2.32
C LYS A 249 22.46 -24.97 3.26
N GLU A 250 23.52 -25.69 2.88
CA GLU A 250 24.19 -26.65 3.76
C GLU A 250 24.85 -25.98 4.97
N ASN A 251 25.46 -24.81 4.82
CA ASN A 251 25.98 -24.04 5.96
C ASN A 251 24.85 -23.53 6.87
N VAL A 252 23.64 -23.28 6.35
CA VAL A 252 22.42 -22.95 7.11
C VAL A 252 21.89 -24.17 7.85
N ASP A 253 21.68 -25.28 7.15
CA ASP A 253 21.17 -26.53 7.74
C ASP A 253 22.15 -27.15 8.74
N ARG A 254 23.47 -27.01 8.53
CA ARG A 254 24.48 -27.40 9.51
C ARG A 254 24.38 -26.59 10.80
N ALA A 255 24.22 -25.26 10.73
CA ALA A 255 24.03 -24.41 11.92
C ALA A 255 22.75 -24.76 12.70
N ILE A 256 21.64 -24.98 11.98
CA ILE A 256 20.36 -25.42 12.57
C ILE A 256 20.54 -26.79 13.27
N ASN A 257 21.21 -27.75 12.62
CA ASN A 257 21.42 -29.08 13.17
C ASN A 257 22.47 -29.11 14.31
N GLN A 258 23.46 -28.22 14.30
CA GLN A 258 24.37 -28.02 15.43
C GLN A 258 23.63 -27.45 16.65
N SER A 259 22.72 -26.50 16.45
CA SER A 259 21.84 -25.99 17.51
C SER A 259 20.95 -27.10 18.10
N LYS A 260 20.35 -27.95 17.23
CA LYS A 260 19.60 -29.15 17.66
C LYS A 260 20.48 -30.14 18.44
N SER A 261 21.76 -30.27 18.08
CA SER A 261 22.71 -31.15 18.78
C SER A 261 23.06 -30.61 20.17
N SER A 262 23.27 -29.30 20.33
CA SER A 262 23.50 -28.67 21.63
C SER A 262 22.29 -28.74 22.57
N PHE A 263 21.07 -28.78 22.02
CA PHE A 263 19.88 -29.15 22.77
C PHE A 263 19.90 -30.62 23.20
N ASN A 264 20.08 -31.55 22.26
CA ASN A 264 20.10 -32.99 22.52
C ASN A 264 21.23 -33.44 23.49
N SER A 265 22.31 -32.67 23.59
CA SER A 265 23.42 -32.90 24.52
C SER A 265 23.22 -32.30 25.91
N GLY A 266 22.13 -31.54 26.14
CA GLY A 266 21.85 -30.85 27.40
C GLY A 266 22.74 -29.63 27.68
N GLN A 267 23.57 -29.19 26.72
CA GLN A 267 24.33 -27.94 26.82
C GLN A 267 23.44 -26.69 26.71
N MET A 268 22.25 -26.87 26.15
CA MET A 268 21.23 -25.86 25.93
C MET A 268 19.89 -26.46 26.35
N SER A 269 19.13 -25.76 27.19
CA SER A 269 17.79 -26.21 27.55
C SER A 269 16.87 -26.23 26.31
N PRO A 270 15.80 -27.07 26.28
CA PRO A 270 14.79 -27.02 25.22
C PRO A 270 14.23 -25.60 25.05
N TRP A 271 14.12 -24.86 26.14
CA TRP A 271 13.70 -23.46 26.18
C TRP A 271 14.66 -22.51 25.44
N GLU A 272 15.96 -22.55 25.75
CA GLU A 272 16.97 -21.75 25.05
C GLU A 272 17.05 -22.11 23.57
N PHE A 273 16.90 -23.39 23.24
CA PHE A 273 16.88 -23.86 21.86
C PHE A 273 15.68 -23.27 21.10
N MET A 274 14.45 -23.38 21.65
CA MET A 274 13.25 -22.82 21.03
C MET A 274 13.30 -21.28 20.95
N LYS A 275 13.91 -20.61 21.95
CA LYS A 275 14.17 -19.16 21.91
C LYS A 275 14.97 -18.70 20.70
N MET A 276 15.88 -19.53 20.15
CA MET A 276 16.64 -19.13 18.95
C MET A 276 15.75 -18.99 17.71
N PHE A 277 14.62 -19.69 17.66
CA PHE A 277 13.72 -19.75 16.50
C PHE A 277 12.41 -18.97 16.76
N LYS A 278 12.51 -17.78 17.37
CA LYS A 278 11.39 -17.02 17.96
C LYS A 278 10.09 -17.08 17.16
N PHE A 279 9.17 -17.88 17.66
CA PHE A 279 7.81 -18.02 17.13
C PHE A 279 7.76 -18.31 15.63
N ASN A 280 8.59 -19.26 15.19
CA ASN A 280 8.49 -19.85 13.86
C ASN A 280 7.09 -20.44 13.62
N VAL A 281 6.31 -19.75 12.79
CA VAL A 281 5.39 -20.34 11.81
C VAL A 281 6.24 -20.76 10.60
N PRO A 282 5.97 -21.87 9.89
CA PRO A 282 6.85 -22.40 8.84
C PRO A 282 7.24 -21.41 7.73
N GLN A 283 6.40 -20.42 7.41
CA GLN A 283 6.69 -19.41 6.38
C GLN A 283 7.65 -18.31 6.87
N ASN A 284 7.53 -17.88 8.13
CA ASN A 284 8.46 -16.93 8.76
C ASN A 284 9.88 -17.54 8.82
N ALA A 285 9.93 -18.85 9.09
CA ALA A 285 11.13 -19.66 8.99
C ALA A 285 11.66 -19.69 7.56
N ALA A 286 10.81 -19.95 6.56
CA ALA A 286 11.19 -20.04 5.14
C ALA A 286 11.75 -18.71 4.60
N LEU A 287 11.06 -17.59 4.81
CA LEU A 287 11.52 -16.25 4.40
C LEU A 287 12.87 -15.87 4.99
N THR A 288 13.02 -16.06 6.31
CA THR A 288 14.24 -15.62 6.97
C THR A 288 15.38 -16.61 6.71
N LYS A 289 15.08 -17.90 6.51
CA LYS A 289 16.02 -18.88 5.93
C LYS A 289 16.43 -18.51 4.51
N ALA A 290 15.52 -18.01 3.67
CA ALA A 290 15.86 -17.51 2.33
C ALA A 290 16.82 -16.32 2.41
N ARG A 291 16.52 -15.34 3.28
CA ARG A 291 17.41 -14.21 3.57
C ARG A 291 18.80 -14.66 4.04
N GLU A 292 18.87 -15.65 4.93
CA GLU A 292 20.11 -16.26 5.41
C GLU A 292 20.91 -16.99 4.32
N ILE A 293 20.24 -17.74 3.44
CA ILE A 293 20.87 -18.41 2.29
C ILE A 293 21.42 -17.35 1.33
N TYR A 294 20.66 -16.28 1.05
CA TYR A 294 21.09 -15.17 0.21
C TYR A 294 22.31 -14.43 0.80
N GLU A 295 22.27 -14.05 2.09
CA GLU A 295 23.41 -13.44 2.80
C GLU A 295 24.65 -14.34 2.72
N GLN A 296 24.49 -15.63 3.02
CA GLN A 296 25.58 -16.60 2.98
C GLN A 296 26.10 -16.85 1.55
N SER A 297 25.25 -16.80 0.53
CA SER A 297 25.63 -16.95 -0.87
C SER A 297 26.50 -15.79 -1.33
N LEU A 298 26.12 -14.54 -1.03
CA LEU A 298 26.95 -13.37 -1.32
C LEU A 298 28.31 -13.43 -0.61
N LEU A 299 28.34 -13.83 0.67
CA LEU A 299 29.59 -14.03 1.42
C LEU A 299 30.47 -15.13 0.81
N LEU A 300 29.87 -16.23 0.32
CA LEU A 300 30.60 -17.28 -0.37
C LEU A 300 31.12 -16.83 -1.73
N VAL A 301 30.36 -16.07 -2.54
CA VAL A 301 30.90 -15.49 -3.79
C VAL A 301 32.10 -14.59 -3.47
N GLN A 302 31.96 -13.67 -2.49
CA GLN A 302 33.05 -12.78 -2.08
C GLN A 302 34.29 -13.56 -1.62
N GLN A 303 34.11 -14.70 -0.94
CA GLN A 303 35.21 -15.58 -0.57
C GLN A 303 35.86 -16.26 -1.79
N HIS A 304 35.12 -16.90 -2.70
CA HIS A 304 35.74 -17.60 -3.84
C HIS A 304 36.47 -16.65 -4.81
N VAL A 305 36.07 -15.36 -4.86
CA VAL A 305 36.85 -14.33 -5.56
C VAL A 305 38.18 -14.08 -4.84
N ARG A 306 38.18 -13.88 -3.51
CA ARG A 306 39.40 -13.67 -2.71
C ARG A 306 40.35 -14.87 -2.78
N ASP A 307 39.79 -16.07 -2.76
CA ASP A 307 40.53 -17.34 -2.71
C ASP A 307 41.02 -17.80 -4.11
N GLY A 308 40.83 -16.99 -5.17
CA GLY A 308 41.51 -17.17 -6.44
C GLY A 308 40.71 -17.86 -7.55
N LEU A 309 39.44 -17.48 -7.75
CA LEU A 309 38.85 -17.51 -9.10
C LEU A 309 39.85 -16.87 -10.10
N LYS A 310 40.10 -17.56 -11.23
CA LYS A 310 41.23 -17.27 -12.13
C LYS A 310 41.02 -16.02 -13.01
N PHE A 311 41.02 -14.86 -12.38
CA PHE A 311 41.06 -13.58 -13.07
C PHE A 311 42.49 -13.18 -13.44
N PRO A 312 42.70 -12.41 -14.53
CA PRO A 312 43.93 -11.67 -14.73
C PRO A 312 44.00 -10.53 -13.70
N ILE A 313 44.45 -10.86 -12.48
CA ILE A 313 44.54 -9.91 -11.34
C ILE A 313 45.42 -8.70 -11.69
N GLU A 314 46.39 -8.90 -12.59
CA GLU A 314 47.30 -7.87 -13.13
C GLU A 314 46.58 -6.82 -14.01
N GLU A 315 45.35 -7.11 -14.47
CA GLU A 315 44.53 -6.22 -15.31
C GLU A 315 43.38 -5.53 -14.53
N LEU A 316 43.20 -5.84 -13.22
CA LEU A 316 42.16 -5.23 -12.41
C LEU A 316 42.57 -3.84 -11.87
N PRO A 317 41.65 -2.85 -11.84
CA PRO A 317 41.95 -1.53 -11.26
C PRO A 317 42.30 -1.62 -9.77
N LYS A 318 43.20 -0.75 -9.31
CA LYS A 318 43.65 -0.72 -7.89
C LYS A 318 42.54 -0.40 -6.87
N ASN A 319 41.40 0.10 -7.34
CA ASN A 319 40.22 0.44 -6.53
C ASN A 319 39.05 -0.53 -6.80
N PHE A 320 39.34 -1.81 -7.01
CA PHE A 320 38.35 -2.85 -7.29
C PHE A 320 37.50 -3.21 -6.05
N SER A 321 36.19 -3.34 -6.23
CA SER A 321 35.20 -3.73 -5.21
C SER A 321 34.62 -5.10 -5.56
N PHE A 322 34.50 -5.99 -4.59
CA PHE A 322 33.99 -7.35 -4.81
C PHE A 322 32.51 -7.36 -5.20
N GLU A 323 31.79 -6.30 -4.84
CA GLU A 323 30.38 -6.09 -5.07
C GLU A 323 30.10 -5.76 -6.55
N SER A 324 31.13 -5.37 -7.32
CA SER A 324 31.02 -5.05 -8.76
C SER A 324 31.06 -6.27 -9.69
N ILE A 325 31.20 -7.47 -9.13
CA ILE A 325 31.45 -8.75 -9.83
C ILE A 325 30.18 -9.47 -10.25
N LEU A 326 29.09 -9.27 -9.49
CA LEU A 326 27.84 -9.97 -9.75
C LEU A 326 26.98 -9.18 -10.76
N ALA A 327 26.79 -9.75 -11.96
CA ALA A 327 25.78 -9.30 -12.90
C ALA A 327 24.37 -9.39 -12.29
N VAL A 328 23.42 -8.56 -12.76
CA VAL A 328 22.03 -8.56 -12.27
C VAL A 328 21.38 -9.93 -12.42
N SER A 329 21.68 -10.64 -13.51
CA SER A 329 21.31 -12.04 -13.75
C SER A 329 21.76 -12.97 -12.61
N HIS A 330 23.03 -12.88 -12.18
CA HIS A 330 23.58 -13.77 -11.14
C HIS A 330 22.90 -13.55 -9.79
N ILE A 331 22.52 -12.32 -9.49
CA ILE A 331 21.89 -11.97 -8.22
C ILE A 331 20.41 -12.34 -8.24
N GLN A 332 19.74 -12.16 -9.39
CA GLN A 332 18.41 -12.69 -9.64
C GLN A 332 18.41 -14.22 -9.45
N THR A 333 19.36 -14.94 -10.05
CA THR A 333 19.54 -16.38 -9.82
C THR A 333 19.80 -16.72 -8.35
N ILE A 334 20.65 -15.98 -7.62
CA ILE A 334 20.83 -16.19 -6.17
C ILE A 334 19.51 -15.94 -5.40
N MET A 335 18.72 -14.92 -5.75
CA MET A 335 17.41 -14.65 -5.13
C MET A 335 16.40 -15.75 -5.41
N GLU A 336 16.31 -16.21 -6.65
CA GLU A 336 15.41 -17.29 -7.09
C GLU A 336 15.73 -18.60 -6.37
N LEU A 337 17.01 -18.99 -6.34
CA LEU A 337 17.47 -20.24 -5.72
C LEU A 337 17.47 -20.21 -4.18
N SER A 338 17.54 -19.03 -3.56
CA SER A 338 17.40 -18.89 -2.11
C SER A 338 15.94 -18.76 -1.65
N GLY A 339 15.02 -18.35 -2.52
CA GLY A 339 13.63 -18.00 -2.16
C GLY A 339 13.46 -16.54 -1.71
N CYS A 340 14.40 -15.66 -2.05
CA CYS A 340 14.43 -14.24 -1.68
C CYS A 340 13.66 -13.31 -2.62
N VAL A 341 12.98 -13.84 -3.64
CA VAL A 341 12.13 -13.03 -4.53
C VAL A 341 10.90 -12.55 -3.77
N THR A 342 10.59 -11.25 -3.90
CA THR A 342 9.40 -10.64 -3.29
C THR A 342 8.14 -11.15 -3.99
N GLY A 343 7.34 -11.93 -3.27
CA GLY A 343 6.19 -12.65 -3.82
C GLY A 343 6.55 -14.10 -4.20
N PRO A 344 5.79 -15.11 -3.73
CA PRO A 344 6.07 -16.51 -4.06
C PRO A 344 5.85 -16.80 -5.56
N PHE A 345 6.52 -17.82 -6.08
CA PHE A 345 6.52 -18.18 -7.50
C PHE A 345 5.20 -18.82 -8.00
N ARG A 346 4.14 -18.03 -8.03
CA ARG A 346 3.00 -18.21 -8.93
C ARG A 346 2.64 -16.85 -9.53
N ASN A 347 2.06 -16.84 -10.72
CA ASN A 347 1.24 -15.73 -11.20
C ASN A 347 -0.21 -16.09 -10.84
N PRO A 348 -0.72 -15.74 -9.65
CA PRO A 348 -1.96 -16.34 -9.14
C PRO A 348 -3.19 -15.75 -9.83
N CYS A 349 -3.06 -14.54 -10.37
CA CYS A 349 -4.08 -13.85 -11.17
C CYS A 349 -4.35 -14.53 -12.54
N THR A 350 -3.82 -15.75 -12.74
CA THR A 350 -4.19 -16.65 -13.85
C THR A 350 -5.54 -17.32 -13.63
N ASP A 351 -5.92 -17.63 -12.38
CA ASP A 351 -7.32 -17.93 -12.03
C ASP A 351 -8.08 -16.63 -11.75
N MET A 352 -8.44 -15.93 -12.82
CA MET A 352 -9.31 -14.75 -12.71
C MET A 352 -10.75 -15.10 -12.30
N CYS A 353 -11.17 -16.36 -12.38
CA CYS A 353 -12.53 -16.77 -12.00
C CYS A 353 -12.71 -16.70 -10.47
N LEU A 354 -11.77 -17.27 -9.70
CA LEU A 354 -11.82 -17.18 -8.23
C LEU A 354 -11.40 -15.79 -7.73
N TYR A 355 -10.29 -15.25 -8.22
CA TYR A 355 -9.67 -14.03 -7.68
C TYR A 355 -10.24 -12.71 -8.24
N SER A 356 -11.22 -12.76 -9.14
CA SER A 356 -12.11 -11.62 -9.38
C SER A 356 -13.08 -11.43 -8.21
N LYS A 357 -13.65 -12.54 -7.68
CA LYS A 357 -14.74 -12.54 -6.68
C LYS A 357 -14.27 -12.52 -5.22
N TYR A 358 -13.12 -13.14 -4.92
CA TYR A 358 -12.58 -13.27 -3.56
C TYR A 358 -11.10 -12.84 -3.48
N ARG A 359 -10.65 -12.47 -2.27
CA ARG A 359 -9.24 -12.17 -1.97
C ARG A 359 -8.41 -13.46 -2.02
N THR A 360 -7.16 -13.40 -2.51
CA THR A 360 -6.16 -14.42 -2.19
C THR A 360 -5.89 -14.45 -0.67
N TYR A 361 -5.09 -15.40 -0.18
CA TYR A 361 -4.73 -15.47 1.23
C TYR A 361 -3.60 -14.50 1.63
N ASP A 362 -2.73 -14.15 0.68
CA ASP A 362 -1.61 -13.22 0.88
C ASP A 362 -1.94 -11.75 0.52
N GLY A 363 -3.10 -11.49 -0.08
CA GLY A 363 -3.51 -10.18 -0.59
C GLY A 363 -3.06 -9.86 -2.02
N GLN A 364 -2.33 -10.75 -2.70
CA GLN A 364 -1.94 -10.58 -4.11
C GLN A 364 -3.17 -10.42 -5.03
N CYS A 365 -2.98 -9.79 -6.19
CA CYS A 365 -4.04 -9.48 -7.16
C CYS A 365 -5.17 -8.56 -6.62
N ASN A 366 -5.03 -7.94 -5.44
CA ASN A 366 -5.97 -6.91 -4.98
C ASN A 366 -5.94 -5.71 -5.95
N ASN A 367 -4.76 -5.11 -6.12
CA ASN A 367 -4.48 -4.19 -7.21
C ASN A 367 -4.04 -5.00 -8.45
N MET A 368 -4.63 -4.76 -9.62
CA MET A 368 -4.36 -5.55 -10.83
C MET A 368 -3.07 -5.15 -11.55
N ASP A 369 -2.74 -3.85 -11.53
CA ASP A 369 -1.55 -3.28 -12.16
C ASP A 369 -0.31 -3.40 -11.25
N ASN A 370 -0.52 -3.24 -9.94
CA ASN A 370 0.53 -3.26 -8.92
C ASN A 370 0.31 -4.42 -7.93
N GLN A 371 0.39 -5.64 -8.45
CA GLN A 371 -0.06 -6.88 -7.78
C GLN A 371 0.55 -7.17 -6.40
N PHE A 372 1.68 -6.53 -6.04
CA PHE A 372 2.35 -6.65 -4.75
C PHE A 372 2.00 -5.55 -3.71
N TRP A 373 1.13 -4.61 -4.05
CA TRP A 373 0.66 -3.60 -3.08
C TRP A 373 -0.31 -4.19 -2.06
N GLY A 374 -0.01 -4.01 -0.78
CA GLY A 374 -0.75 -4.58 0.34
C GLY A 374 -0.50 -6.07 0.61
N VAL A 375 0.39 -6.72 -0.14
CA VAL A 375 0.64 -8.17 -0.04
C VAL A 375 1.50 -8.51 1.17
N ALA A 376 1.22 -9.67 1.77
CA ALA A 376 2.03 -10.27 2.81
C ALA A 376 3.49 -10.45 2.38
N GLN A 377 4.40 -10.45 3.36
CA GLN A 377 5.82 -10.74 3.17
C GLN A 377 6.57 -9.66 2.34
N THR A 378 6.00 -8.44 2.22
CA THR A 378 6.56 -7.29 1.49
C THR A 378 7.12 -6.19 2.41
N PRO A 379 8.02 -5.30 1.93
CA PRO A 379 8.53 -4.17 2.71
C PRO A 379 7.45 -3.20 3.21
N PHE A 380 7.63 -2.67 4.42
CA PHE A 380 6.85 -1.51 4.87
C PHE A 380 7.14 -0.26 4.01
N ARG A 381 6.10 0.52 3.71
CA ARG A 381 6.23 1.83 3.05
C ARG A 381 6.94 2.83 3.97
N ARG A 382 7.80 3.69 3.42
CA ARG A 382 8.35 4.86 4.12
C ARG A 382 7.49 6.10 3.89
N ASN A 383 7.09 6.79 4.96
CA ASN A 383 6.50 8.15 4.89
C ASN A 383 7.60 9.20 4.72
N VAL A 384 8.74 8.96 5.38
CA VAL A 384 9.95 9.78 5.45
C VAL A 384 11.14 8.83 5.31
N PRO A 385 12.23 9.20 4.60
CA PRO A 385 13.43 8.36 4.50
C PRO A 385 13.98 7.96 5.89
N PRO A 386 14.49 6.73 6.05
CA PRO A 386 15.01 6.27 7.34
C PRO A 386 16.34 6.92 7.71
N ILE A 387 16.63 6.94 9.02
CA ILE A 387 17.90 7.41 9.58
C ILE A 387 18.60 6.24 10.27
N TYR A 388 19.83 5.98 9.82
CA TYR A 388 20.75 4.98 10.37
C TYR A 388 22.13 5.62 10.60
N GLU A 389 22.89 5.18 11.62
CA GLU A 389 24.11 5.87 12.06
C GLU A 389 25.21 5.93 11.00
N ASN A 390 25.30 4.86 10.20
CA ASN A 390 26.21 4.71 9.08
C ASN A 390 25.56 5.10 7.75
N GLY A 391 24.36 5.69 7.78
CA GLY A 391 23.57 6.06 6.62
C GLY A 391 22.62 4.97 6.11
N PHE A 392 22.78 3.68 6.47
CA PHE A 392 22.02 2.60 5.80
C PHE A 392 21.52 1.42 6.65
N ASN A 393 22.16 1.03 7.76
CA ASN A 393 21.74 -0.18 8.50
C ASN A 393 21.96 -0.10 10.02
N THR A 394 23.00 0.59 10.51
CA THR A 394 23.30 0.65 11.95
C THR A 394 22.22 1.45 12.71
N PRO A 395 21.47 0.85 13.66
CA PRO A 395 20.40 1.54 14.41
C PRO A 395 20.85 2.80 15.18
N VAL A 396 20.01 3.82 15.23
CA VAL A 396 20.33 5.08 15.93
C VAL A 396 20.43 4.89 17.45
N GLY A 397 21.62 5.13 18.01
CA GLY A 397 22.01 4.76 19.36
C GLY A 397 22.68 3.38 19.42
N TRP A 398 23.50 3.03 18.43
CA TRP A 398 24.35 1.83 18.43
C TRP A 398 25.72 2.14 19.02
N ASP A 399 26.34 3.24 18.59
CA ASP A 399 27.40 3.89 19.36
C ASP A 399 26.76 4.75 20.48
N PRO A 400 26.95 4.40 21.76
CA PRO A 400 26.39 5.16 22.88
C PRO A 400 27.05 6.54 23.08
N GLU A 401 28.24 6.77 22.52
CA GLU A 401 28.94 8.05 22.60
C GLU A 401 28.50 9.03 21.50
N LYS A 402 27.84 8.54 20.44
CA LYS A 402 27.46 9.32 19.27
C LYS A 402 26.46 10.42 19.57
N LEU A 403 26.79 11.63 19.11
CA LEU A 403 26.00 12.84 19.34
C LEU A 403 25.04 13.11 18.18
N TYR A 404 23.80 13.42 18.54
CA TYR A 404 22.70 13.85 17.68
C TYR A 404 22.24 15.22 18.16
N PHE A 405 22.22 16.23 17.28
CA PHE A 405 21.98 17.64 17.65
C PHE A 405 22.85 18.14 18.85
N GLY A 406 24.05 17.58 19.02
CA GLY A 406 24.98 17.89 20.12
C GLY A 406 24.84 17.05 21.39
N PHE A 407 23.86 16.13 21.48
CA PHE A 407 23.61 15.31 22.68
C PHE A 407 23.54 13.81 22.35
N LYS A 408 23.90 12.96 23.31
CA LYS A 408 23.75 11.49 23.18
C LYS A 408 22.28 11.10 23.10
N LYS A 409 21.95 10.03 22.39
CA LYS A 409 20.62 9.41 22.48
C LYS A 409 20.44 8.78 23.88
N PRO A 410 19.35 9.05 24.62
CA PRO A 410 19.18 8.47 25.94
C PRO A 410 18.98 6.96 25.88
N ASN A 411 19.37 6.30 26.97
CA ASN A 411 19.05 4.90 27.22
C ASN A 411 17.51 4.73 27.25
N PRO A 412 16.92 3.86 26.40
CA PRO A 412 15.46 3.67 26.34
C PRO A 412 14.80 3.28 27.67
N ARG A 413 15.49 2.50 28.51
CA ARG A 413 14.97 2.11 29.83
C ARG A 413 14.97 3.27 30.80
N LEU A 414 15.94 4.18 30.71
CA LEU A 414 15.94 5.40 31.51
C LEU A 414 14.77 6.33 31.13
N VAL A 415 14.44 6.43 29.84
CA VAL A 415 13.23 7.14 29.36
C VAL A 415 11.96 6.46 29.86
N SER A 416 11.88 5.13 29.75
CA SER A 416 10.76 4.34 30.28
C SER A 416 10.54 4.60 31.78
N MET A 417 11.60 4.51 32.59
CA MET A 417 11.51 4.73 34.05
C MET A 417 11.13 6.17 34.45
N LYS A 418 11.67 7.19 33.78
CA LYS A 418 11.52 8.59 34.21
C LYS A 418 10.32 9.33 33.60
N ILE A 419 9.78 8.85 32.47
CA ILE A 419 8.68 9.49 31.74
C ILE A 419 7.46 8.56 31.58
N ILE A 420 7.66 7.32 31.13
CA ILE A 420 6.56 6.53 30.53
C ILE A 420 5.88 5.59 31.54
N SER A 421 6.65 5.00 32.45
CA SER A 421 6.18 3.98 33.38
C SER A 421 5.45 4.59 34.58
N THR A 422 4.19 4.17 34.82
CA THR A 422 3.37 4.63 35.95
C THR A 422 2.79 3.50 36.81
N GLU A 423 2.56 3.81 38.09
CA GLU A 423 1.71 3.04 39.01
C GLU A 423 0.31 3.66 39.17
N GLN A 424 0.15 4.94 38.81
CA GLN A 424 -1.13 5.64 38.88
C GLN A 424 -1.96 5.32 37.63
N ILE A 425 -3.17 4.77 37.84
CA ILE A 425 -4.02 4.24 36.79
C ILE A 425 -5.44 4.77 36.95
N SER A 426 -5.77 5.80 36.18
CA SER A 426 -7.14 6.34 36.09
C SER A 426 -7.99 5.55 35.08
N PRO A 427 -9.27 5.27 35.38
CA PRO A 427 -10.21 4.78 34.39
C PRO A 427 -10.55 5.87 33.35
N HIS A 428 -10.84 5.46 32.12
CA HIS A 428 -11.41 6.35 31.11
C HIS A 428 -12.94 6.38 31.23
N PHE A 429 -13.51 7.55 31.54
CA PHE A 429 -14.94 7.66 31.84
C PHE A 429 -15.86 7.59 30.61
N GLY A 430 -15.32 7.70 29.39
CA GLY A 430 -16.10 7.60 28.15
C GLY A 430 -16.05 6.25 27.45
N TYR A 431 -15.05 5.39 27.71
CA TYR A 431 -14.80 4.19 26.88
C TYR A 431 -14.38 2.95 27.66
N THR A 432 -14.76 1.78 27.14
CA THR A 432 -14.52 0.46 27.74
C THR A 432 -13.17 -0.13 27.38
N ALA A 433 -12.76 -1.16 28.12
CA ALA A 433 -11.59 -1.98 27.80
C ALA A 433 -11.71 -2.73 26.45
N MET A 434 -12.86 -2.72 25.78
CA MET A 434 -12.98 -3.19 24.40
C MET A 434 -12.21 -2.30 23.41
N MET A 435 -12.05 -0.99 23.68
CA MET A 435 -11.28 -0.08 22.79
C MET A 435 -9.81 -0.54 22.62
N LYS A 436 -9.13 -0.93 23.72
CA LYS A 436 -7.77 -1.47 23.63
C LYS A 436 -7.75 -2.85 22.99
N GLN A 437 -8.79 -3.67 23.21
CA GLN A 437 -8.78 -5.05 22.72
C GLN A 437 -9.07 -5.15 21.22
N TRP A 438 -9.98 -4.34 20.70
CA TRP A 438 -10.18 -4.23 19.25
C TRP A 438 -8.94 -3.66 18.57
N GLY A 439 -8.32 -2.61 19.14
CA GLY A 439 -7.08 -2.06 18.61
C GLY A 439 -5.95 -3.09 18.50
N GLN A 440 -5.81 -3.98 19.49
CA GLN A 440 -4.87 -5.10 19.42
C GLN A 440 -5.28 -6.14 18.36
N PHE A 441 -6.53 -6.58 18.37
CA PHE A 441 -7.03 -7.60 17.44
C PHE A 441 -6.90 -7.14 15.97
N LEU A 442 -7.27 -5.89 15.69
CA LEU A 442 -7.09 -5.23 14.40
C LEU A 442 -5.61 -5.05 14.03
N ALA A 443 -4.74 -4.65 14.96
CA ALA A 443 -3.31 -4.57 14.68
C ALA A 443 -2.75 -5.92 14.23
N HIS A 444 -3.21 -7.01 14.85
CA HIS A 444 -2.82 -8.38 14.49
C HIS A 444 -3.43 -8.87 13.16
N ASP A 445 -4.39 -8.15 12.57
CA ASP A 445 -4.96 -8.43 11.25
C ASP A 445 -4.10 -7.88 10.10
N ILE A 446 -3.43 -6.74 10.35
CA ILE A 446 -2.74 -5.96 9.32
C ILE A 446 -1.23 -5.82 9.53
N GLU A 447 -0.72 -5.88 10.77
CA GLU A 447 0.70 -5.62 11.07
C GLU A 447 1.39 -6.74 11.83
N GLN A 448 2.52 -7.16 11.27
CA GLN A 448 3.52 -7.94 11.98
C GLN A 448 4.88 -7.79 11.30
N THR A 449 5.89 -7.37 12.07
CA THR A 449 7.27 -7.35 11.56
C THR A 449 7.93 -8.73 11.73
N ALA A 450 8.63 -9.21 10.70
CA ALA A 450 9.41 -10.45 10.77
C ALA A 450 10.50 -10.37 11.88
N PRO A 451 10.59 -11.37 12.80
CA PRO A 451 11.67 -11.45 13.77
C PRO A 451 13.00 -11.83 13.11
N GLY A 452 14.13 -11.40 13.69
CA GLY A 452 15.44 -11.96 13.33
C GLY A 452 15.55 -13.44 13.73
N LEU A 453 16.29 -14.25 12.96
CA LEU A 453 16.46 -15.69 13.21
C LEU A 453 17.77 -16.06 13.89
N ALA A 454 17.74 -17.26 14.49
CA ALA A 454 18.82 -18.07 15.05
C ALA A 454 20.19 -17.94 14.38
N ARG A 455 20.29 -17.77 13.05
CA ARG A 455 21.58 -17.86 12.37
C ARG A 455 22.46 -16.64 12.54
N GLN A 456 21.90 -15.43 12.65
CA GLN A 456 22.74 -14.24 12.89
C GLN A 456 23.36 -14.34 14.30
N THR A 457 22.57 -14.76 15.28
CA THR A 457 22.96 -15.19 16.64
C THR A 457 24.04 -16.30 16.60
N TYR A 458 23.90 -17.30 15.73
CA TYR A 458 24.83 -18.43 15.62
C TYR A 458 26.16 -18.07 14.92
N MET A 459 26.13 -17.48 13.73
CA MET A 459 27.33 -17.21 12.91
C MET A 459 28.29 -16.21 13.55
N LYS A 460 27.78 -15.32 14.40
CA LYS A 460 28.58 -14.35 15.17
C LYS A 460 28.79 -14.77 16.63
N GLY A 461 28.23 -15.91 17.05
CA GLY A 461 28.23 -16.38 18.45
C GLY A 461 27.45 -15.51 19.44
N ALA A 462 26.77 -14.47 18.97
CA ALA A 462 26.08 -13.47 19.77
C ALA A 462 24.72 -13.98 20.27
N ILE A 463 24.72 -14.74 21.38
CA ILE A 463 23.50 -15.19 22.04
C ILE A 463 22.89 -14.01 22.82
N CYS A 464 21.77 -13.46 22.34
CA CYS A 464 21.27 -12.16 22.81
C CYS A 464 20.78 -12.13 24.26
N ASN A 465 20.34 -13.25 24.86
CA ASN A 465 20.06 -13.28 26.31
C ASN A 465 21.31 -13.46 27.19
N LYS A 466 22.51 -13.59 26.58
CA LYS A 466 23.80 -13.81 27.26
C LYS A 466 24.83 -12.70 27.02
N THR A 467 24.46 -11.59 26.38
CA THR A 467 25.35 -10.43 26.16
C THR A 467 24.65 -9.08 26.38
N CYS A 468 25.44 -8.07 26.74
CA CYS A 468 25.03 -6.67 26.77
C CYS A 468 25.64 -5.84 25.61
N GLU A 469 26.48 -6.46 24.77
CA GLU A 469 27.12 -5.79 23.65
C GLU A 469 26.16 -5.69 22.45
N HIS A 470 26.23 -4.59 21.71
CA HIS A 470 25.51 -4.44 20.44
C HIS A 470 26.22 -5.28 19.36
N LEU A 471 25.65 -6.45 19.06
CA LEU A 471 26.20 -7.47 18.17
C LEU A 471 25.08 -8.06 17.30
N ASP A 472 24.88 -7.50 16.11
CA ASP A 472 23.77 -7.80 15.18
C ASP A 472 23.55 -9.33 15.03
N PRO A 473 22.43 -9.89 15.54
CA PRO A 473 21.12 -9.27 15.66
C PRO A 473 20.78 -8.70 17.06
N CYS A 474 21.67 -8.81 18.04
CA CYS A 474 21.45 -8.29 19.39
C CYS A 474 21.60 -6.77 19.42
N TYR A 475 20.54 -6.07 19.79
CA TYR A 475 20.51 -4.62 19.99
C TYR A 475 19.89 -4.29 21.37
N ASN A 476 20.37 -5.02 22.38
CA ASN A 476 19.89 -5.01 23.75
C ASN A 476 20.00 -3.63 24.42
N VAL A 477 19.17 -3.38 25.43
CA VAL A 477 19.19 -2.12 26.20
C VAL A 477 19.80 -2.34 27.59
N PRO A 478 20.96 -1.75 27.93
CA PRO A 478 21.52 -1.81 29.27
C PRO A 478 20.55 -1.31 30.35
N ILE A 479 20.47 -2.04 31.46
CA ILE A 479 19.65 -1.67 32.62
C ILE A 479 20.44 -0.65 33.46
N PRO A 480 19.88 0.56 33.73
CA PRO A 480 20.56 1.55 34.57
C PRO A 480 20.81 1.03 36.00
N PRO A 481 21.92 1.40 36.67
CA PRO A 481 22.19 0.99 38.04
C PRO A 481 21.11 1.40 39.06
N GLU A 482 20.36 2.48 38.78
CA GLU A 482 19.23 2.94 39.59
C GLU A 482 17.92 2.14 39.36
N ASP A 483 17.90 1.15 38.47
CA ASP A 483 16.71 0.34 38.22
C ASP A 483 16.39 -0.58 39.42
N PRO A 484 15.14 -0.61 39.92
CA PRO A 484 14.74 -1.51 41.01
C PRO A 484 15.05 -2.99 40.76
N ARG A 485 15.11 -3.44 39.49
CA ARG A 485 15.45 -4.83 39.13
C ARG A 485 16.91 -5.17 39.42
N MET A 486 17.82 -4.18 39.50
CA MET A 486 19.21 -4.36 39.92
C MET A 486 19.36 -4.49 41.44
N GLN A 487 18.34 -4.06 42.20
CA GLN A 487 18.30 -4.07 43.67
C GLN A 487 17.49 -5.25 44.24
N ALA A 488 16.80 -6.01 43.39
CA ALA A 488 16.02 -7.18 43.78
C ALA A 488 16.92 -8.37 44.21
N GLU A 489 16.41 -9.21 45.12
CA GLU A 489 17.08 -10.45 45.55
C GLU A 489 17.44 -11.37 44.38
N LYS A 490 16.61 -11.38 43.33
CA LYS A 490 16.83 -12.03 42.05
C LYS A 490 17.07 -11.00 40.94
N LYS A 491 18.14 -10.23 41.09
CA LYS A 491 18.67 -9.37 40.01
C LYS A 491 19.04 -10.22 38.77
N PRO A 492 18.93 -9.69 37.55
CA PRO A 492 19.32 -10.43 36.35
C PRO A 492 20.84 -10.66 36.31
N GLU A 493 21.26 -11.81 35.77
CA GLU A 493 22.67 -12.16 35.59
C GLU A 493 23.35 -11.29 34.51
N ILE A 494 22.65 -11.08 33.39
CA ILE A 494 23.01 -10.12 32.35
C ILE A 494 22.17 -8.85 32.56
N PRO A 495 22.75 -7.69 32.87
CA PRO A 495 22.02 -6.47 33.21
C PRO A 495 21.52 -5.72 31.96
N CYS A 496 20.83 -6.42 31.06
CA CYS A 496 20.26 -5.88 29.83
C CYS A 496 18.83 -6.38 29.58
N ILE A 497 18.02 -5.55 28.92
CA ILE A 497 16.74 -5.96 28.34
C ILE A 497 17.04 -6.49 26.93
N GLU A 498 16.66 -7.74 26.69
CA GLU A 498 16.81 -8.45 25.43
C GLU A 498 15.98 -7.78 24.31
N VAL A 499 16.64 -7.29 23.27
CA VAL A 499 16.00 -6.75 22.06
C VAL A 499 16.80 -7.19 20.83
N GLU A 500 16.26 -8.15 20.09
CA GLU A 500 16.77 -8.52 18.78
C GLU A 500 16.23 -7.61 17.69
N ARG A 501 17.05 -7.37 16.67
CA ARG A 501 16.69 -6.62 15.47
C ARG A 501 15.64 -7.34 14.63
N SER A 502 14.77 -6.56 13.99
CA SER A 502 13.80 -7.06 13.00
C SER A 502 14.54 -7.58 11.77
N SER A 503 14.00 -8.63 11.14
CA SER A 503 14.55 -9.17 9.89
C SER A 503 14.51 -8.12 8.77
N ALA A 504 15.50 -8.17 7.89
CA ALA A 504 15.61 -7.27 6.75
C ALA A 504 15.09 -7.95 5.47
N THR A 505 14.41 -7.20 4.61
CA THR A 505 14.10 -7.68 3.26
C THR A 505 15.39 -7.97 2.49
N CYS A 506 15.38 -9.04 1.69
CA CYS A 506 16.54 -9.47 0.91
C CYS A 506 17.16 -8.32 0.10
N GLY A 507 18.47 -8.16 0.23
CA GLY A 507 19.27 -7.13 -0.44
C GLY A 507 19.32 -5.77 0.24
N SER A 508 18.39 -5.46 1.14
CA SER A 508 18.33 -4.17 1.85
C SER A 508 19.36 -4.06 2.98
N GLY A 509 19.73 -2.84 3.37
CA GLY A 509 20.64 -2.58 4.50
C GLY A 509 22.10 -2.88 4.21
N GLN A 510 22.50 -2.84 2.95
CA GLN A 510 23.86 -3.10 2.48
C GLN A 510 24.08 -2.43 1.12
N THR A 511 25.31 -2.45 0.62
CA THR A 511 25.62 -2.32 -0.82
C THR A 511 25.13 -3.58 -1.55
N GLY A 512 23.80 -3.73 -1.62
CA GLY A 512 23.15 -4.85 -2.29
C GLY A 512 23.40 -4.76 -3.79
N PRO A 513 24.09 -5.73 -4.42
CA PRO A 513 24.45 -5.60 -5.83
C PRO A 513 23.21 -5.64 -6.75
N ILE A 514 22.03 -6.06 -6.23
CA ILE A 514 20.71 -5.90 -6.87
C ILE A 514 20.51 -4.44 -7.29
N TYR A 515 20.68 -3.55 -6.32
CA TYR A 515 20.35 -2.13 -6.44
C TYR A 515 21.51 -1.32 -7.02
N ARG A 516 22.73 -1.88 -7.03
CA ARG A 516 24.01 -1.25 -7.43
C ARG A 516 24.41 0.01 -6.65
N GLN A 517 23.52 0.51 -5.80
CA GLN A 517 23.68 1.61 -4.88
C GLN A 517 23.49 1.12 -3.43
N LEU A 518 23.93 1.93 -2.47
CA LEU A 518 23.68 1.71 -1.05
C LEU A 518 22.18 1.83 -0.76
N THR A 519 21.57 0.79 -0.17
CA THR A 519 20.15 0.83 0.23
C THR A 519 19.98 0.75 1.74
N TYR A 520 19.01 1.50 2.23
CA TYR A 520 18.57 1.44 3.62
C TYR A 520 18.08 0.03 3.99
N ARG A 521 18.21 -0.36 5.26
CA ARG A 521 17.61 -1.60 5.78
C ARG A 521 16.10 -1.42 5.83
N GLU A 522 15.38 -2.25 5.07
CA GLU A 522 13.92 -2.27 5.10
C GLU A 522 13.41 -3.52 5.82
N GLN A 523 12.36 -3.32 6.60
CA GLN A 523 11.69 -4.38 7.36
C GLN A 523 10.42 -4.79 6.61
N MET A 524 10.07 -6.07 6.66
CA MET A 524 8.88 -6.62 6.00
C MET A 524 7.69 -6.73 6.94
N ASN A 525 6.49 -6.47 6.41
CA ASN A 525 5.24 -6.93 7.00
C ASN A 525 5.04 -8.38 6.58
N ILE A 526 4.80 -9.31 7.51
CA ILE A 526 4.54 -10.72 7.16
C ILE A 526 3.05 -11.06 7.01
N LEU A 527 2.16 -10.11 7.33
CA LEU A 527 0.72 -10.20 7.11
C LEU A 527 0.28 -9.41 5.87
N THR A 528 -0.91 -9.69 5.36
CA THR A 528 -1.57 -8.78 4.41
C THR A 528 -1.75 -7.40 5.05
N ALA A 529 -1.81 -6.33 4.26
CA ALA A 529 -2.07 -4.99 4.81
C ALA A 529 -3.57 -4.73 5.01
N PHE A 530 -4.45 -5.57 4.44
CA PHE A 530 -5.88 -5.31 4.35
C PHE A 530 -6.60 -5.76 5.61
N ILE A 531 -7.69 -5.06 5.98
CA ILE A 531 -8.62 -5.57 6.99
C ILE A 531 -9.47 -6.64 6.32
N ASP A 532 -8.99 -7.88 6.34
CA ASP A 532 -9.63 -9.02 5.67
C ASP A 532 -9.77 -10.28 6.56
N GLY A 533 -9.33 -10.21 7.81
CA GLY A 533 -9.39 -11.33 8.75
C GLY A 533 -8.21 -12.30 8.63
N SER A 534 -7.06 -11.88 8.10
CA SER A 534 -5.82 -12.66 8.14
C SER A 534 -5.48 -13.14 9.56
N ASN A 535 -5.87 -12.43 10.61
CA ASN A 535 -5.73 -12.88 12.02
C ASN A 535 -6.62 -14.08 12.42
N ILE A 536 -7.61 -14.42 11.59
CA ILE A 536 -8.51 -15.58 11.70
C ILE A 536 -8.12 -16.65 10.65
N TYR A 537 -7.80 -16.22 9.42
CA TYR A 537 -7.64 -17.07 8.23
C TYR A 537 -6.20 -17.40 7.83
N GLY A 538 -5.21 -16.72 8.43
CA GLY A 538 -3.81 -16.75 8.00
C GLY A 538 -3.52 -15.78 6.86
N SER A 539 -2.23 -15.58 6.56
CA SER A 539 -1.75 -14.74 5.46
C SER A 539 -1.17 -15.55 4.29
N SER A 540 -1.54 -16.84 4.18
CA SER A 540 -1.13 -17.74 3.11
C SER A 540 -2.12 -18.89 2.88
N GLU A 541 -2.01 -19.54 1.72
CA GLU A 541 -2.73 -20.78 1.38
C GLU A 541 -2.44 -21.90 2.40
N VAL A 542 -1.22 -21.97 2.94
CA VAL A 542 -0.81 -23.04 3.87
C VAL A 542 -1.44 -22.85 5.26
N ASP A 543 -1.46 -21.62 5.78
CA ASP A 543 -2.14 -21.32 7.05
C ASP A 543 -3.63 -21.60 6.94
N ALA A 544 -4.26 -21.10 5.87
CA ALA A 544 -5.69 -21.24 5.64
C ALA A 544 -6.12 -22.70 5.56
N LEU A 545 -5.31 -23.57 4.92
CA LEU A 545 -5.58 -25.00 4.83
C LEU A 545 -5.42 -25.74 6.16
N ASP A 546 -4.45 -25.38 7.02
CA ASP A 546 -4.36 -25.98 8.37
C ASP A 546 -5.44 -25.44 9.33
N LEU A 547 -5.93 -24.23 9.11
CA LEU A 547 -7.03 -23.63 9.88
C LEU A 547 -8.43 -24.14 9.49
N ARG A 548 -8.59 -24.71 8.30
CA ARG A 548 -9.89 -25.23 7.79
C ARG A 548 -10.19 -26.65 8.24
N ASP A 549 -11.47 -26.95 8.42
CA ASP A 549 -11.95 -28.34 8.46
C ASP A 549 -12.08 -28.86 7.02
N LEU A 550 -11.16 -29.76 6.65
CA LEU A 550 -11.11 -30.40 5.34
C LEU A 550 -11.69 -31.83 5.35
N PHE A 551 -12.28 -32.28 6.47
CA PHE A 551 -12.89 -33.61 6.58
C PHE A 551 -14.36 -33.65 6.14
N GLY A 552 -15.00 -32.49 5.93
CA GLY A 552 -16.37 -32.38 5.42
C GLY A 552 -16.56 -31.15 4.55
N ASP A 553 -17.44 -31.27 3.55
CA ASP A 553 -17.68 -30.23 2.54
C ASP A 553 -18.62 -29.12 3.07
N HIS A 554 -18.22 -28.50 4.19
CA HIS A 554 -19.04 -27.59 4.99
C HIS A 554 -18.47 -26.18 5.11
N GLY A 555 -17.25 -25.96 4.60
CA GLY A 555 -16.58 -24.65 4.61
C GLY A 555 -16.27 -24.08 6.00
N LEU A 556 -16.07 -24.95 7.00
CA LEU A 556 -15.80 -24.56 8.38
C LEU A 556 -14.30 -24.33 8.65
N LEU A 557 -14.00 -23.57 9.71
CA LEU A 557 -12.71 -23.59 10.39
C LEU A 557 -12.67 -24.73 11.42
N ARG A 558 -11.49 -25.32 11.61
CA ARG A 558 -11.21 -26.33 12.65
C ARG A 558 -11.48 -25.77 14.05
N PHE A 559 -11.92 -26.64 14.95
CA PHE A 559 -12.21 -26.31 16.34
C PHE A 559 -11.99 -27.52 17.24
N ASP A 560 -11.79 -27.29 18.54
CA ASP A 560 -11.74 -28.35 19.55
C ASP A 560 -12.90 -28.22 20.56
N ILE A 561 -13.53 -29.35 20.91
CA ILE A 561 -14.59 -29.43 21.92
C ILE A 561 -13.98 -29.94 23.23
N VAL A 562 -13.63 -29.01 24.11
CA VAL A 562 -13.03 -29.32 25.43
C VAL A 562 -14.10 -29.54 26.52
N SER A 563 -15.34 -29.11 26.28
CA SER A 563 -16.47 -29.22 27.21
C SER A 563 -17.79 -29.36 26.46
N SER A 564 -18.71 -30.19 26.96
CA SER A 564 -20.08 -30.29 26.43
C SER A 564 -21.00 -29.16 26.86
N ALA A 565 -20.55 -28.29 27.77
CA ALA A 565 -21.32 -27.17 28.33
C ALA A 565 -20.89 -25.80 27.77
N GLN A 566 -19.99 -25.76 26.78
CA GLN A 566 -19.48 -24.53 26.14
C GLN A 566 -19.43 -24.74 24.62
N LYS A 567 -19.54 -23.64 23.86
CA LYS A 567 -19.29 -23.63 22.40
C LYS A 567 -17.81 -23.96 22.14
N PRO A 568 -17.45 -24.49 20.95
CA PRO A 568 -16.09 -24.92 20.65
C PRO A 568 -15.03 -23.83 20.84
N TYR A 569 -13.79 -24.26 21.07
CA TYR A 569 -12.61 -23.42 21.11
C TYR A 569 -11.85 -23.48 19.78
N LEU A 570 -10.85 -22.60 19.62
CA LEU A 570 -9.80 -22.75 18.61
C LEU A 570 -9.17 -24.16 18.71
N PRO A 571 -8.64 -24.70 17.62
CA PRO A 571 -7.94 -25.98 17.67
C PRO A 571 -6.63 -25.84 18.45
N PHE A 572 -6.20 -26.89 19.15
CA PHE A 572 -4.89 -26.90 19.78
C PHE A 572 -3.77 -26.95 18.74
N GLU A 573 -2.73 -26.16 18.98
CA GLU A 573 -1.51 -26.17 18.19
C GLU A 573 -0.75 -27.49 18.39
N ARG A 574 -0.40 -28.15 17.28
CA ARG A 574 0.25 -29.47 17.26
C ARG A 574 1.75 -29.37 17.47
N GLU A 575 2.40 -28.40 16.84
CA GLU A 575 3.87 -28.22 16.88
C GLU A 575 4.26 -26.82 17.38
N SER A 576 3.68 -26.40 18.52
CA SER A 576 3.81 -25.02 18.99
C SER A 576 5.25 -24.61 19.31
N SER A 577 5.70 -23.53 18.68
CA SER A 577 6.93 -22.80 19.02
C SER A 577 6.76 -21.86 20.24
N MET A 578 5.59 -21.86 20.89
CA MET A 578 5.24 -21.06 22.06
C MET A 578 5.08 -21.92 23.32
N GLU A 579 5.72 -21.53 24.44
CA GLU A 579 5.59 -22.23 25.72
C GLU A 579 4.38 -21.73 26.56
N CYS A 580 3.14 -21.97 26.09
CA CYS A 580 1.94 -21.88 26.97
C CYS A 580 1.93 -22.93 28.11
N ARG A 581 2.92 -23.83 28.11
CA ARG A 581 3.04 -25.00 28.99
C ARG A 581 3.49 -24.67 30.42
N ARG A 582 3.85 -23.41 30.72
CA ARG A 582 4.46 -23.01 32.00
C ARG A 582 3.45 -22.61 33.07
N ASN A 583 2.90 -23.61 33.73
CA ASN A 583 2.51 -23.48 35.14
C ASN A 583 3.29 -24.50 35.97
N ARG A 584 4.33 -24.06 36.71
CA ARG A 584 5.20 -24.94 37.53
C ARG A 584 4.46 -25.64 38.69
N SER A 585 3.14 -25.42 38.84
CA SER A 585 2.29 -25.99 39.91
C SER A 585 1.21 -26.96 39.41
N HIS A 586 1.12 -27.26 38.11
CA HIS A 586 0.13 -28.20 37.56
C HIS A 586 0.81 -29.37 36.80
N GLU A 587 0.30 -30.58 37.00
CA GLU A 587 0.90 -31.82 36.46
C GLU A 587 0.72 -32.00 34.94
N ASN A 588 -0.27 -31.33 34.34
CA ASN A 588 -0.58 -31.43 32.91
C ASN A 588 -0.49 -30.05 32.23
N PRO A 589 0.52 -29.79 31.38
CA PRO A 589 0.61 -28.56 30.61
C PRO A 589 -0.36 -28.57 29.42
N ILE A 590 -0.96 -27.42 29.11
CA ILE A 590 -1.86 -27.26 27.96
C ILE A 590 -1.12 -26.58 26.80
N SER A 591 -1.37 -27.04 25.57
CA SER A 591 -0.84 -26.40 24.36
C SER A 591 -1.42 -25.01 24.14
N CYS A 592 -0.69 -24.17 23.39
CA CYS A 592 -1.28 -22.97 22.82
C CYS A 592 -2.38 -23.35 21.81
N PHE A 593 -3.28 -22.41 21.51
CA PHE A 593 -4.26 -22.54 20.45
C PHE A 593 -3.70 -22.06 19.10
N LEU A 594 -4.15 -22.66 18.01
CA LEU A 594 -3.82 -22.26 16.64
C LEU A 594 -4.87 -21.24 16.12
N ALA A 595 -4.40 -20.20 15.42
CA ALA A 595 -5.21 -19.15 14.79
C ALA A 595 -4.42 -18.52 13.62
N GLY A 596 -5.08 -17.72 12.77
CA GLY A 596 -4.44 -17.02 11.63
C GLY A 596 -3.26 -16.12 12.00
N ASP A 597 -3.30 -15.50 13.18
CA ASP A 597 -2.16 -14.86 13.81
C ASP A 597 -1.67 -15.66 15.03
N TYR A 598 -0.39 -16.08 15.03
CA TYR A 598 0.16 -16.90 16.12
C TYR A 598 0.17 -16.17 17.47
N ARG A 599 0.19 -14.83 17.48
CA ARG A 599 0.17 -14.03 18.72
C ARG A 599 -1.20 -14.05 19.41
N ALA A 600 -2.22 -14.74 18.88
CA ALA A 600 -3.52 -14.94 19.53
C ALA A 600 -3.43 -15.35 21.01
N ASN A 601 -2.42 -16.15 21.38
CA ASN A 601 -2.18 -16.62 22.75
C ASN A 601 -1.45 -15.60 23.65
N GLU A 602 -1.05 -14.42 23.14
CA GLU A 602 -0.25 -13.43 23.87
C GLU A 602 -0.88 -13.08 25.21
N GLN A 603 -2.19 -12.83 25.25
CA GLN A 603 -2.95 -12.69 26.49
C GLN A 603 -4.41 -13.13 26.35
N LEU A 604 -4.99 -13.60 27.46
CA LEU A 604 -6.30 -14.24 27.54
C LEU A 604 -7.48 -13.51 26.87
N ALA A 605 -7.51 -12.18 26.92
CA ALA A 605 -8.59 -11.40 26.30
C ALA A 605 -8.41 -11.19 24.78
N LEU A 606 -7.19 -11.37 24.25
CA LEU A 606 -6.96 -11.51 22.80
C LEU A 606 -7.41 -12.89 22.33
N LEU A 607 -6.98 -13.96 23.01
CA LEU A 607 -7.38 -15.33 22.73
C LEU A 607 -8.90 -15.52 22.73
N SER A 608 -9.59 -14.82 23.64
CA SER A 608 -11.05 -14.74 23.69
C SER A 608 -11.68 -14.13 22.43
N MET A 609 -11.03 -13.16 21.78
CA MET A 609 -11.49 -12.55 20.53
C MET A 609 -11.29 -13.48 19.32
N HIS A 610 -10.14 -14.13 19.17
CA HIS A 610 -9.94 -15.11 18.09
C HIS A 610 -10.93 -16.28 18.22
N THR A 611 -11.20 -16.74 19.45
CA THR A 611 -12.23 -17.75 19.72
C THR A 611 -13.64 -17.27 19.35
N LEU A 612 -13.97 -16.01 19.65
CA LEU A 612 -15.27 -15.41 19.28
C LEU A 612 -15.46 -15.35 17.77
N TRP A 613 -14.42 -14.96 17.01
CA TRP A 613 -14.49 -14.83 15.55
C TRP A 613 -14.45 -16.18 14.81
N LEU A 614 -13.74 -17.18 15.33
CA LEU A 614 -13.84 -18.58 14.89
C LEU A 614 -15.30 -19.06 14.95
N ARG A 615 -15.94 -18.87 16.11
CA ARG A 615 -17.34 -19.25 16.35
C ARG A 615 -18.29 -18.52 15.40
N GLU A 616 -18.04 -17.23 15.12
CA GLU A 616 -18.89 -16.45 14.21
C GLU A 616 -18.73 -16.89 12.75
N HIS A 617 -17.52 -17.23 12.29
CA HIS A 617 -17.33 -17.86 10.98
C HIS A 617 -18.10 -19.18 10.90
N ASN A 618 -17.89 -20.13 11.82
CA ASN A 618 -18.56 -21.43 11.76
C ASN A 618 -20.10 -21.31 11.85
N ARG A 619 -20.61 -20.32 12.60
CA ARG A 619 -22.05 -20.00 12.67
C ARG A 619 -22.60 -19.49 11.32
N ILE A 620 -21.86 -18.63 10.62
CA ILE A 620 -22.27 -18.10 9.30
C ILE A 620 -22.15 -19.18 8.23
N ALA A 621 -21.03 -19.91 8.18
CA ALA A 621 -20.80 -21.01 7.24
C ALA A 621 -21.89 -22.10 7.35
N THR A 622 -22.22 -22.53 8.58
CA THR A 622 -23.35 -23.44 8.83
C THR A 622 -24.67 -22.87 8.26
N LYS A 623 -24.93 -21.57 8.42
CA LYS A 623 -26.15 -20.97 7.90
C LYS A 623 -26.14 -20.80 6.37
N PHE A 624 -24.98 -20.61 5.75
CA PHE A 624 -24.84 -20.61 4.29
C PHE A 624 -25.07 -22.01 3.71
N LEU A 625 -24.55 -23.07 4.33
CA LEU A 625 -24.86 -24.46 3.98
C LEU A 625 -26.38 -24.77 4.07
N GLU A 626 -27.07 -24.28 5.11
CA GLU A 626 -28.52 -24.45 5.25
C GLU A 626 -29.35 -23.80 4.12
N ILE A 627 -29.00 -22.57 3.71
CA ILE A 627 -29.80 -21.80 2.73
C ILE A 627 -29.38 -22.08 1.27
N ASN A 628 -28.11 -22.48 1.07
CA ASN A 628 -27.51 -22.82 -0.21
C ASN A 628 -26.92 -24.25 -0.19
N PRO A 629 -27.74 -25.31 -0.06
CA PRO A 629 -27.29 -26.72 -0.04
C PRO A 629 -26.80 -27.24 -1.41
N HIS A 630 -26.35 -26.34 -2.27
CA HIS A 630 -25.77 -26.54 -3.60
C HIS A 630 -24.42 -25.84 -3.76
N TRP A 631 -23.96 -25.11 -2.73
CA TRP A 631 -22.61 -24.59 -2.63
C TRP A 631 -21.70 -25.68 -2.05
N ASP A 632 -20.49 -25.78 -2.58
CA ASP A 632 -19.41 -26.57 -1.98
C ASP A 632 -18.79 -25.85 -0.76
N GLY A 633 -17.97 -26.57 -0.02
CA GLY A 633 -17.26 -26.06 1.16
C GLY A 633 -16.29 -24.93 0.83
N GLU A 634 -15.76 -24.85 -0.40
CA GLU A 634 -14.93 -23.71 -0.83
C GLU A 634 -15.77 -22.43 -0.97
N THR A 635 -16.93 -22.52 -1.65
CA THR A 635 -17.84 -21.38 -1.82
C THR A 635 -18.41 -20.92 -0.48
N ILE A 636 -18.80 -21.86 0.39
CA ILE A 636 -19.26 -21.55 1.76
C ILE A 636 -18.16 -20.88 2.57
N TYR A 637 -16.93 -21.40 2.52
CA TYR A 637 -15.77 -20.82 3.22
C TYR A 637 -15.47 -19.40 2.72
N GLN A 638 -15.38 -19.18 1.40
CA GLN A 638 -14.99 -17.89 0.83
C GLN A 638 -16.08 -16.81 0.98
N GLU A 639 -17.37 -17.13 0.80
CA GLU A 639 -18.46 -16.18 1.10
C GLU A 639 -18.51 -15.84 2.60
N THR A 640 -18.25 -16.81 3.48
CA THR A 640 -18.16 -16.57 4.92
C THR A 640 -16.98 -15.67 5.27
N ARG A 641 -15.77 -15.99 4.77
CA ARG A 641 -14.54 -15.19 4.92
C ARG A 641 -14.75 -13.75 4.41
N LYS A 642 -15.39 -13.60 3.24
CA LYS A 642 -15.73 -12.31 2.63
C LYS A 642 -16.69 -11.49 3.51
N LEU A 643 -17.74 -12.11 4.07
CA LEU A 643 -18.66 -11.44 4.99
C LEU A 643 -17.98 -11.08 6.33
N ILE A 644 -17.16 -11.96 6.89
CA ILE A 644 -16.41 -11.67 8.12
C ILE A 644 -15.44 -10.50 7.91
N GLY A 645 -14.70 -10.46 6.80
CA GLY A 645 -13.85 -9.31 6.44
C GLY A 645 -14.65 -7.99 6.38
N ALA A 646 -15.81 -7.99 5.73
CA ALA A 646 -16.72 -6.84 5.73
C ALA A 646 -17.19 -6.44 7.15
N MET A 647 -17.44 -7.41 8.02
CA MET A 647 -17.81 -7.14 9.42
C MET A 647 -16.66 -6.50 10.22
N LEU A 648 -15.41 -6.95 10.01
CA LEU A 648 -14.21 -6.32 10.60
C LEU A 648 -14.02 -4.87 10.11
N GLN A 649 -14.28 -4.63 8.82
CA GLN A 649 -14.22 -3.30 8.21
C GLN A 649 -15.28 -2.35 8.81
N VAL A 650 -16.55 -2.76 8.91
CA VAL A 650 -17.62 -1.94 9.53
C VAL A 650 -17.30 -1.62 10.99
N ILE A 651 -16.92 -2.62 11.81
CA ILE A 651 -16.62 -2.38 13.23
C ILE A 651 -15.41 -1.43 13.37
N THR A 652 -14.42 -1.53 12.49
CA THR A 652 -13.24 -0.65 12.51
C THR A 652 -13.58 0.78 12.13
N TYR A 653 -14.22 1.03 10.98
CA TYR A 653 -14.43 2.39 10.47
C TYR A 653 -15.64 3.11 11.08
N GLU A 654 -16.74 2.41 11.37
CA GLU A 654 -17.96 3.05 11.88
C GLU A 654 -17.98 3.14 13.42
N HIS A 655 -17.35 2.18 14.12
CA HIS A 655 -17.44 2.11 15.58
C HIS A 655 -16.15 2.43 16.34
N TRP A 656 -14.98 1.98 15.87
CA TRP A 656 -13.71 2.13 16.60
C TRP A 656 -12.91 3.39 16.19
N LEU A 657 -12.59 3.53 14.90
CA LEU A 657 -11.73 4.61 14.38
C LEU A 657 -12.24 6.04 14.67
N PRO A 658 -13.56 6.34 14.64
CA PRO A 658 -14.07 7.66 15.03
C PRO A 658 -13.84 7.99 16.50
N LYS A 659 -13.77 6.97 17.38
CA LYS A 659 -13.44 7.14 18.80
C LYS A 659 -11.92 7.27 19.03
N VAL A 660 -11.10 6.76 18.11
CA VAL A 660 -9.63 6.94 18.16
C VAL A 660 -9.23 8.34 17.69
N LEU A 661 -9.70 8.77 16.52
CA LEU A 661 -9.36 10.06 15.90
C LEU A 661 -10.15 11.25 16.46
N GLY A 662 -11.24 11.00 17.17
CA GLY A 662 -12.24 12.01 17.50
C GLY A 662 -13.15 12.34 16.30
N PRO A 663 -14.28 13.04 16.53
CA PRO A 663 -15.26 13.31 15.47
C PRO A 663 -14.67 14.19 14.36
N ASP A 664 -13.99 15.28 14.74
CA ASP A 664 -13.41 16.24 13.79
C ASP A 664 -12.26 15.59 13.00
N GLY A 665 -11.36 14.88 13.70
CA GLY A 665 -10.24 14.17 13.08
C GLY A 665 -10.68 13.03 12.14
N TYR A 666 -11.79 12.33 12.45
CA TYR A 666 -12.37 11.35 11.53
C TYR A 666 -13.01 12.02 10.30
N ALA A 667 -13.74 13.12 10.50
CA ALA A 667 -14.39 13.85 9.41
C ALA A 667 -13.38 14.47 8.44
N GLU A 668 -12.28 15.05 8.95
CA GLU A 668 -11.21 15.65 8.15
C GLU A 668 -10.31 14.59 7.49
N LEU A 669 -9.83 13.59 8.25
CA LEU A 669 -8.78 12.69 7.77
C LEU A 669 -9.32 11.46 7.04
N ILE A 670 -10.52 10.97 7.37
CA ILE A 670 -11.11 9.77 6.77
C ILE A 670 -12.28 10.15 5.85
N GLY A 671 -13.29 10.84 6.38
CA GLY A 671 -14.46 11.28 5.62
C GLY A 671 -15.28 10.15 4.97
N PRO A 672 -16.28 10.48 4.12
CA PRO A 672 -17.07 9.49 3.39
C PRO A 672 -16.24 8.75 2.34
N TYR A 673 -16.56 7.47 2.10
CA TYR A 673 -15.92 6.66 1.05
C TYR A 673 -16.17 7.25 -0.35
N GLN A 674 -15.17 7.15 -1.24
CA GLN A 674 -15.16 7.76 -2.58
C GLN A 674 -15.06 6.72 -3.72
N GLY A 675 -15.16 5.43 -3.41
CA GLY A 675 -14.83 4.34 -4.34
C GLY A 675 -13.38 3.85 -4.18
N TYR A 676 -13.05 2.79 -4.91
CA TYR A 676 -11.70 2.22 -5.01
C TYR A 676 -10.84 3.03 -5.99
N ASP A 677 -9.60 3.33 -5.61
CA ASP A 677 -8.61 4.01 -6.46
C ASP A 677 -7.39 3.09 -6.68
N PRO A 678 -7.17 2.56 -7.90
CA PRO A 678 -6.02 1.70 -8.20
C PRO A 678 -4.67 2.42 -8.14
N ASN A 679 -4.64 3.75 -8.01
CA ASN A 679 -3.41 4.53 -7.82
C ASN A 679 -3.00 4.62 -6.34
N VAL A 680 -3.88 4.23 -5.40
CA VAL A 680 -3.59 4.24 -3.97
C VAL A 680 -2.89 2.96 -3.55
N ASN A 681 -1.69 3.11 -2.95
CA ASN A 681 -0.95 2.00 -2.37
C ASN A 681 -1.40 1.74 -0.90
N PRO A 682 -2.11 0.63 -0.60
CA PRO A 682 -2.54 0.28 0.76
C PRO A 682 -1.41 -0.15 1.70
N SER A 683 -0.24 -0.59 1.21
CA SER A 683 0.83 -1.19 2.05
C SER A 683 1.11 -0.37 3.31
N LEU A 684 1.23 -1.09 4.44
CA LEU A 684 1.46 -0.46 5.73
C LEU A 684 2.76 0.34 5.74
N SER A 685 2.70 1.50 6.36
CA SER A 685 3.87 2.35 6.55
C SER A 685 4.62 2.00 7.83
N ASN A 686 5.94 2.05 7.78
CA ASN A 686 6.81 1.61 8.87
C ASN A 686 6.54 2.42 10.16
N SER A 687 6.27 3.73 10.01
CA SER A 687 5.91 4.61 11.15
C SER A 687 4.56 4.26 11.78
N PHE A 688 3.60 3.72 11.03
CA PHE A 688 2.32 3.29 11.54
C PHE A 688 2.49 2.06 12.44
N SER A 689 3.12 1.00 11.93
CA SER A 689 3.27 -0.28 12.65
C SER A 689 4.29 -0.22 13.79
N ALA A 690 5.43 0.45 13.59
CA ALA A 690 6.50 0.52 14.59
C ALA A 690 6.38 1.70 15.58
N ALA A 691 5.45 2.66 15.36
CA ALA A 691 5.19 3.75 16.31
C ALA A 691 3.71 4.13 16.48
N ALA A 692 3.01 4.63 15.46
CA ALA A 692 1.73 5.33 15.67
C ALA A 692 0.60 4.43 16.21
N LEU A 693 0.41 3.23 15.65
CA LEU A 693 -0.60 2.28 16.13
C LEU A 693 -0.32 1.81 17.57
N ARG A 694 0.95 1.88 18.00
CA ARG A 694 1.41 1.54 19.35
C ARG A 694 1.02 2.57 20.42
N PHE A 695 0.21 3.58 20.08
CA PHE A 695 -0.53 4.38 21.07
C PHE A 695 -1.41 3.48 21.97
N GLY A 696 -1.89 2.34 21.45
CA GLY A 696 -2.73 1.38 22.16
C GLY A 696 -2.14 0.90 23.49
N HIS A 697 -0.80 0.84 23.62
CA HIS A 697 -0.12 0.48 24.86
C HIS A 697 -0.41 1.46 26.03
N THR A 698 -0.81 2.71 25.72
CA THR A 698 -1.19 3.71 26.73
C THR A 698 -2.60 3.53 27.29
N ILE A 699 -3.48 2.74 26.65
CA ILE A 699 -4.86 2.48 27.11
C ILE A 699 -5.05 1.07 27.72
N VAL A 700 -3.97 0.28 27.85
CA VAL A 700 -4.02 -1.06 28.46
C VAL A 700 -4.20 -0.99 29.98
N ASN A 701 -5.25 -1.63 30.49
CA ASN A 701 -5.47 -1.86 31.92
C ASN A 701 -4.41 -2.83 32.50
N PRO A 702 -3.96 -2.64 33.75
CA PRO A 702 -3.04 -3.57 34.43
C PRO A 702 -3.72 -4.87 34.90
N ILE A 703 -5.04 -5.00 34.72
CA ILE A 703 -5.86 -6.12 35.19
C ILE A 703 -6.85 -6.48 34.08
N LEU A 704 -6.97 -7.77 33.78
CA LEU A 704 -8.09 -8.32 33.01
C LEU A 704 -9.27 -8.56 33.97
N TYR A 705 -10.29 -7.73 33.85
CA TYR A 705 -11.54 -7.91 34.57
C TYR A 705 -12.28 -9.14 34.07
N ARG A 706 -12.99 -9.82 34.99
CA ARG A 706 -13.79 -11.01 34.69
C ARG A 706 -15.13 -10.94 35.40
N LEU A 707 -16.22 -11.02 34.66
CA LEU A 707 -17.57 -10.78 35.20
C LEU A 707 -18.55 -11.91 34.87
N ASN A 708 -19.39 -12.28 35.84
CA ASN A 708 -20.52 -13.17 35.64
C ASN A 708 -21.68 -12.46 34.91
N ASN A 709 -22.78 -13.17 34.68
CA ASN A 709 -23.97 -12.66 33.99
C ASN A 709 -24.65 -11.48 34.74
N ASP A 710 -24.44 -11.33 36.06
CA ASP A 710 -24.89 -10.16 36.83
C ASP A 710 -23.97 -8.93 36.70
N PHE A 711 -22.91 -9.00 35.88
CA PHE A 711 -21.82 -8.02 35.82
C PHE A 711 -21.04 -7.84 37.15
N LYS A 712 -21.05 -8.87 38.01
CA LYS A 712 -20.26 -8.96 39.25
C LYS A 712 -18.98 -9.78 39.00
N PRO A 713 -17.90 -9.61 39.78
CA PRO A 713 -16.72 -10.47 39.68
C PRO A 713 -17.06 -11.96 39.81
N ILE A 714 -16.40 -12.81 39.02
CA ILE A 714 -16.48 -14.28 39.21
C ILE A 714 -15.75 -14.71 40.50
N LYS A 715 -15.96 -15.95 40.96
CA LYS A 715 -15.38 -16.46 42.23
C LYS A 715 -13.84 -16.51 42.19
N GLU A 716 -13.28 -16.65 41.00
CA GLU A 716 -11.84 -16.62 40.67
C GLU A 716 -11.28 -15.18 40.57
N GLY A 717 -12.10 -14.15 40.80
CA GLY A 717 -11.69 -12.75 40.82
C GLY A 717 -11.26 -12.20 39.45
N HIS A 718 -10.24 -11.34 39.45
CA HIS A 718 -9.69 -10.69 38.26
C HIS A 718 -8.20 -11.04 38.12
N ILE A 719 -7.67 -11.06 36.90
CA ILE A 719 -6.30 -11.52 36.65
C ILE A 719 -5.38 -10.30 36.45
N PRO A 720 -4.28 -10.15 37.23
CA PRO A 720 -3.21 -9.20 36.90
C PRO A 720 -2.66 -9.50 35.50
N LEU A 721 -2.37 -8.47 34.69
CA LEU A 721 -2.03 -8.69 33.28
C LEU A 721 -0.81 -9.61 33.11
N HIS A 722 0.20 -9.52 33.99
CA HIS A 722 1.37 -10.41 33.95
C HIS A 722 1.06 -11.90 34.19
N GLU A 723 -0.06 -12.22 34.85
CA GLU A 723 -0.54 -13.61 35.05
C GLU A 723 -1.43 -14.13 33.91
N ALA A 724 -1.83 -13.25 32.98
CA ALA A 724 -2.70 -13.56 31.85
C ALA A 724 -1.95 -13.79 30.53
N PHE A 725 -0.64 -13.51 30.48
CA PHE A 725 0.18 -13.75 29.30
C PHE A 725 0.39 -15.26 29.08
N PHE A 726 0.13 -15.76 27.86
CA PHE A 726 0.33 -17.17 27.47
C PHE A 726 -0.26 -18.20 28.44
N ALA A 727 -1.45 -17.93 29.00
CA ALA A 727 -2.08 -18.73 30.06
C ALA A 727 -3.42 -19.39 29.63
N PRO A 728 -3.49 -20.11 28.48
CA PRO A 728 -4.74 -20.65 27.94
C PRO A 728 -5.45 -21.64 28.87
N GLU A 729 -4.74 -22.25 29.82
CA GLU A 729 -5.34 -23.17 30.80
C GLU A 729 -6.37 -22.48 31.71
N ARG A 730 -6.19 -21.18 31.98
CA ARG A 730 -7.17 -20.38 32.74
C ARG A 730 -8.48 -20.18 31.97
N LEU A 731 -8.41 -20.10 30.63
CA LEU A 731 -9.59 -19.95 29.78
C LEU A 731 -10.47 -21.20 29.86
N LEU A 732 -9.85 -22.38 29.88
CA LEU A 732 -10.52 -23.68 29.98
C LEU A 732 -11.02 -24.02 31.40
N SER A 733 -10.34 -23.55 32.45
CA SER A 733 -10.65 -23.90 33.84
C SER A 733 -11.37 -22.82 34.67
N GLU A 734 -11.27 -21.54 34.28
CA GLU A 734 -11.77 -20.39 35.04
C GLU A 734 -12.92 -19.64 34.31
N GLY A 735 -13.74 -20.38 33.55
CA GLY A 735 -15.06 -19.92 33.08
C GLY A 735 -15.25 -19.65 31.57
N GLY A 736 -14.29 -19.98 30.71
CA GLY A 736 -14.38 -19.73 29.26
C GLY A 736 -14.05 -18.30 28.85
N ILE A 737 -14.41 -17.92 27.62
CA ILE A 737 -14.19 -16.56 27.09
C ILE A 737 -15.15 -15.53 27.70
N ASP A 738 -16.34 -15.99 28.06
CA ASP A 738 -17.49 -15.19 28.48
C ASP A 738 -17.21 -14.18 29.62
N PRO A 739 -16.50 -14.55 30.71
CA PRO A 739 -16.20 -13.61 31.78
C PRO A 739 -15.24 -12.50 31.35
N LEU A 740 -14.26 -12.82 30.50
CA LEU A 740 -13.30 -11.88 29.94
C LEU A 740 -13.99 -10.91 28.97
N LEU A 741 -14.84 -11.43 28.07
CA LEU A 741 -15.62 -10.62 27.15
C LEU A 741 -16.54 -9.62 27.88
N ARG A 742 -17.30 -10.06 28.90
CA ARG A 742 -18.06 -9.12 29.77
C ARG A 742 -17.14 -8.12 30.46
N GLY A 743 -15.96 -8.55 30.92
CA GLY A 743 -14.94 -7.67 31.48
C GLY A 743 -14.50 -6.56 30.51
N LEU A 744 -14.32 -6.88 29.23
CA LEU A 744 -13.94 -5.91 28.20
C LEU A 744 -15.02 -4.85 27.95
N PHE A 745 -16.28 -5.24 27.74
CA PHE A 745 -17.34 -4.30 27.34
C PHE A 745 -18.11 -3.65 28.51
N ALA A 746 -17.86 -4.04 29.76
CA ALA A 746 -18.53 -3.49 30.95
C ALA A 746 -17.62 -2.67 31.88
N MET A 747 -16.30 -2.72 31.69
CA MET A 747 -15.32 -1.99 32.51
C MET A 747 -14.60 -0.93 31.69
N PRO A 748 -14.22 0.22 32.29
CA PRO A 748 -13.52 1.28 31.57
C PRO A 748 -12.10 0.85 31.18
N MET A 749 -11.62 1.32 30.03
CA MET A 749 -10.19 1.20 29.72
C MET A 749 -9.35 2.08 30.64
N LYS A 750 -8.02 1.91 30.61
CA LYS A 750 -7.11 2.87 31.23
C LYS A 750 -7.15 4.20 30.45
N SER A 751 -7.15 5.33 31.15
CA SER A 751 -7.04 6.65 30.53
C SER A 751 -5.61 6.95 30.04
N PRO A 752 -5.40 7.50 28.83
CA PRO A 752 -4.07 7.74 28.24
C PRO A 752 -3.49 9.13 28.60
N LYS A 753 -3.58 9.52 29.88
CA LYS A 753 -3.12 10.83 30.36
C LYS A 753 -1.60 10.99 30.25
N GLU A 754 -1.17 12.24 30.16
CA GLU A 754 0.21 12.72 29.97
C GLU A 754 1.17 12.25 31.07
N ARG A 755 0.70 12.20 32.33
CA ARG A 755 1.47 11.71 33.51
C ARG A 755 1.21 10.24 33.84
N GLU A 756 0.30 9.58 33.12
CA GLU A 756 -0.09 8.19 33.35
C GLU A 756 0.04 7.42 32.03
N LEU A 757 1.24 7.30 31.44
CA LEU A 757 1.37 6.76 30.08
C LEU A 757 1.20 5.23 30.01
N VAL A 758 2.18 4.44 30.46
CA VAL A 758 2.14 2.95 30.37
C VAL A 758 2.30 2.33 31.77
N ASN A 759 1.48 1.32 32.06
CA ASN A 759 1.39 0.72 33.40
C ASN A 759 2.56 -0.25 33.70
N LYS A 760 2.89 -0.46 34.98
CA LYS A 760 4.01 -1.34 35.40
C LYS A 760 3.90 -2.82 35.01
N GLU A 761 2.73 -3.37 34.70
CA GLU A 761 2.63 -4.74 34.18
C GLU A 761 3.32 -4.87 32.81
N LEU A 762 3.28 -3.80 32.01
CA LEU A 762 3.93 -3.74 30.69
C LEU A 762 5.38 -3.22 30.73
N THR A 763 5.75 -2.40 31.72
CA THR A 763 7.12 -1.85 31.82
C THR A 763 8.04 -2.56 32.81
N HIS A 764 7.52 -3.47 33.66
CA HIS A 764 8.32 -4.18 34.66
C HIS A 764 8.03 -5.69 34.76
N LYS A 765 6.89 -6.16 34.25
CA LYS A 765 6.44 -7.57 34.35
C LYS A 765 6.05 -8.20 33.01
N LEU A 766 6.44 -7.61 31.89
CA LEU A 766 6.05 -8.11 30.57
C LEU A 766 6.55 -9.55 30.41
N PHE A 767 5.62 -10.47 30.17
CA PHE A 767 5.84 -11.91 30.02
C PHE A 767 6.48 -12.64 31.22
N SER A 768 6.54 -12.03 32.41
CA SER A 768 7.25 -12.59 33.59
C SER A 768 6.67 -13.89 34.18
N ARG A 769 5.61 -14.44 33.57
CA ARG A 769 5.06 -15.78 33.84
C ARG A 769 5.83 -16.88 33.11
N VAL A 770 6.23 -16.62 31.86
CA VAL A 770 6.91 -17.58 30.98
C VAL A 770 8.42 -17.32 30.89
N GLU A 771 8.80 -16.06 31.02
CA GLU A 771 10.14 -15.53 30.77
C GLU A 771 10.85 -15.10 32.05
N GLU A 772 12.13 -15.46 32.14
CA GLU A 772 13.02 -15.04 33.23
C GLU A 772 13.70 -13.70 32.88
N SER A 773 13.75 -13.34 31.59
CA SER A 773 14.05 -11.99 31.11
C SER A 773 12.94 -11.01 31.51
N MET A 774 13.22 -10.06 32.41
CA MET A 774 12.25 -9.03 32.83
C MET A 774 12.08 -7.94 31.76
N TYR A 775 11.24 -8.17 30.75
CA TYR A 775 11.03 -7.22 29.64
C TYR A 775 10.29 -5.93 30.04
N ASP A 776 10.42 -4.91 29.19
CA ASP A 776 9.73 -3.63 29.28
C ASP A 776 9.26 -3.19 27.89
N LEU A 777 7.94 -3.15 27.67
CA LEU A 777 7.34 -2.83 26.38
C LEU A 777 7.62 -1.40 25.91
N ALA A 778 7.75 -0.44 26.84
CA ALA A 778 8.06 0.94 26.48
C ALA A 778 9.53 1.06 26.02
N THR A 779 10.44 0.37 26.70
CA THR A 779 11.83 0.21 26.24
C THR A 779 11.89 -0.43 24.85
N ILE A 780 11.15 -1.53 24.64
CA ILE A 780 11.12 -2.25 23.36
C ILE A 780 10.59 -1.36 22.23
N ASN A 781 9.55 -0.55 22.45
CA ASN A 781 9.01 0.34 21.40
C ASN A 781 10.02 1.42 20.96
N ILE A 782 10.74 2.02 21.91
CA ILE A 782 11.79 3.01 21.61
C ILE A 782 12.92 2.35 20.80
N GLN A 783 13.41 1.19 21.26
CA GLN A 783 14.53 0.49 20.62
C GLN A 783 14.15 -0.10 19.25
N ARG A 784 12.90 -0.59 19.10
CA ARG A 784 12.34 -1.05 17.81
C ARG A 784 12.23 0.09 16.80
N GLY A 785 11.82 1.29 17.23
CA GLY A 785 11.81 2.48 16.36
C GLY A 785 13.21 2.85 15.85
N ARG A 786 14.24 2.75 16.71
CA ARG A 786 15.65 2.97 16.36
C ARG A 786 16.21 1.90 15.40
N ASP A 787 15.85 0.63 15.63
CA ASP A 787 16.19 -0.51 14.76
C ASP A 787 15.55 -0.41 13.36
N HIS A 788 14.30 0.05 13.31
CA HIS A 788 13.58 0.34 12.06
C HIS A 788 14.06 1.62 11.37
N GLY A 789 15.06 2.33 11.94
CA GLY A 789 15.59 3.58 11.40
C GLY A 789 14.54 4.68 11.31
N LEU A 790 13.53 4.70 12.19
CA LEU A 790 12.50 5.74 12.17
C LEU A 790 13.10 7.11 12.51
N PRO A 791 12.87 8.15 11.68
CA PRO A 791 13.19 9.52 12.04
C PRO A 791 12.54 9.98 13.36
N GLY A 792 13.15 10.98 14.00
CA GLY A 792 12.65 11.56 15.26
C GLY A 792 11.28 12.24 15.11
N TYR A 793 10.64 12.51 16.25
CA TYR A 793 9.31 13.14 16.32
C TYR A 793 9.18 14.42 15.47
N ALA A 794 10.21 15.28 15.50
CA ALA A 794 10.26 16.53 14.74
C ALA A 794 10.17 16.35 13.20
N GLU A 795 10.60 15.21 12.68
CA GLU A 795 10.55 14.90 11.24
C GLU A 795 9.13 14.49 10.81
N PHE A 796 8.41 13.75 11.65
CA PHE A 796 7.00 13.42 11.41
C PHE A 796 6.07 14.61 11.62
N ARG A 797 6.41 15.53 12.53
CA ARG A 797 5.77 16.86 12.60
C ARG A 797 5.87 17.59 11.26
N ARG A 798 7.06 17.63 10.64
CA ARG A 798 7.25 18.25 9.31
C ARG A 798 6.45 17.53 8.23
N TRP A 799 6.45 16.19 8.23
CA TRP A 799 5.69 15.39 7.26
C TRP A 799 4.17 15.62 7.36
N CYS A 800 3.64 15.77 8.57
CA CYS A 800 2.25 16.15 8.82
C CYS A 800 1.94 17.65 8.60
N ASN A 801 2.89 18.43 8.07
CA ASN A 801 2.78 19.89 7.89
C ASN A 801 2.47 20.69 9.17
N PHE A 802 2.94 20.20 10.32
CA PHE A 802 2.83 20.87 11.63
C PHE A 802 4.11 21.62 11.99
N SER A 803 4.07 22.41 13.07
CA SER A 803 5.25 23.10 13.61
C SER A 803 6.35 22.10 13.99
N VAL A 804 7.58 22.42 13.60
CA VAL A 804 8.77 21.62 13.88
C VAL A 804 9.54 22.25 15.05
N PRO A 805 9.65 21.58 16.21
CA PRO A 805 10.29 22.15 17.39
C PRO A 805 11.81 22.25 17.23
N LYS A 806 12.34 23.45 17.41
CA LYS A 806 13.77 23.79 17.48
C LYS A 806 14.21 24.04 18.92
N THR A 807 13.29 24.56 19.75
CA THR A 807 13.48 24.83 21.17
C THR A 807 12.50 24.00 22.01
N TRP A 808 12.72 23.98 23.34
CA TRP A 808 11.79 23.35 24.28
C TRP A 808 10.53 24.18 24.54
N ASP A 809 10.52 25.45 24.14
CA ASP A 809 9.38 26.36 24.25
C ASP A 809 8.43 26.23 23.05
N ASP A 810 8.94 25.84 21.88
CA ASP A 810 8.12 25.51 20.70
C ASP A 810 7.12 24.37 20.98
N LEU A 811 7.44 23.49 21.95
CA LEU A 811 6.62 22.35 22.38
C LEU A 811 5.50 22.70 23.38
N VAL A 812 5.37 23.97 23.81
CA VAL A 812 4.37 24.37 24.84
C VAL A 812 2.93 24.02 24.45
N TYR A 813 2.58 24.09 23.16
CA TYR A 813 1.23 23.75 22.68
C TYR A 813 1.03 22.25 22.44
N ASP A 814 2.07 21.54 22.02
CA ASP A 814 2.00 20.11 21.71
C ASP A 814 2.12 19.23 22.96
N ILE A 815 2.92 19.67 23.94
CA ILE A 815 3.19 18.99 25.21
C ILE A 815 3.04 20.02 26.35
N PRO A 816 1.80 20.37 26.78
CA PRO A 816 1.57 21.45 27.74
C PRO A 816 2.14 21.21 29.14
N ASP A 817 2.45 19.98 29.51
CA ASP A 817 2.97 19.64 30.83
C ASP A 817 4.45 20.07 30.97
N ASP A 818 4.68 21.13 31.74
CA ASP A 818 6.01 21.70 31.98
C ASP A 818 7.01 20.68 32.57
N GLU A 819 6.56 19.79 33.47
CA GLU A 819 7.44 18.81 34.11
C GLU A 819 7.85 17.71 33.13
N LEU A 820 6.92 17.31 32.25
CA LEU A 820 7.21 16.39 31.13
C LEU A 820 8.19 17.03 30.14
N ARG A 821 8.03 18.31 29.77
CA ARG A 821 9.00 19.02 28.91
C ARG A 821 10.38 19.13 29.56
N HIS A 822 10.45 19.37 30.87
CA HIS A 822 11.73 19.36 31.60
C HIS A 822 12.37 17.96 31.63
N LYS A 823 11.62 16.89 31.92
CA LYS A 823 12.14 15.51 31.88
C LYS A 823 12.61 15.09 30.48
N LEU A 824 11.89 15.50 29.43
CA LEU A 824 12.32 15.29 28.04
C LEU A 824 13.61 16.06 27.74
N LYS A 825 13.73 17.31 28.19
CA LYS A 825 14.96 18.12 28.07
C LYS A 825 16.16 17.49 28.76
N ASP A 826 16.00 17.03 29.99
CA ASP A 826 17.08 16.40 30.78
C ASP A 826 17.56 15.06 30.17
N LEU A 827 16.71 14.37 29.41
CA LEU A 827 17.04 13.08 28.78
C LEU A 827 17.50 13.19 27.33
N TYR A 828 16.89 14.07 26.52
CA TYR A 828 17.16 14.17 25.08
C TYR A 828 18.04 15.37 24.70
N GLY A 829 18.17 16.38 25.57
CA GLY A 829 18.94 17.62 25.38
C GLY A 829 18.33 18.61 24.36
N HIS A 830 17.96 18.10 23.19
CA HIS A 830 17.38 18.85 22.08
C HIS A 830 16.06 18.19 21.60
N PRO A 831 14.99 18.94 21.26
CA PRO A 831 13.69 18.35 20.88
C PRO A 831 13.77 17.47 19.62
N GLY A 832 14.69 17.78 18.70
CA GLY A 832 14.97 16.94 17.52
C GLY A 832 15.49 15.52 17.84
N ASN A 833 15.95 15.26 19.07
CA ASN A 833 16.37 13.92 19.50
C ASN A 833 15.23 13.02 19.97
N ILE A 834 14.02 13.55 20.21
CA ILE A 834 12.90 12.76 20.73
C ILE A 834 12.58 11.60 19.76
N ASP A 835 12.66 10.36 20.26
CA ASP A 835 12.30 9.17 19.48
C ASP A 835 10.80 9.19 19.16
N LEU A 836 10.42 8.83 17.92
CA LEU A 836 9.07 9.08 17.39
C LEU A 836 7.95 8.68 18.36
N TRP A 837 7.92 7.40 18.79
CA TRP A 837 6.88 6.90 19.69
C TRP A 837 6.77 7.69 21.00
N VAL A 838 7.88 8.18 21.55
CA VAL A 838 7.90 8.96 22.80
C VAL A 838 7.24 10.33 22.59
N GLY A 839 7.59 11.02 21.49
CA GLY A 839 6.95 12.28 21.13
C GLY A 839 5.46 12.10 20.87
N LEU A 840 5.09 11.11 20.05
CA LEU A 840 3.70 10.74 19.74
C LEU A 840 2.86 10.50 21.01
N ILE A 841 3.32 9.68 21.96
CA ILE A 841 2.54 9.44 23.19
C ILE A 841 2.56 10.62 24.17
N SER A 842 3.51 11.55 24.05
CA SER A 842 3.59 12.75 24.89
C SER A 842 2.71 13.91 24.40
N GLU A 843 2.22 13.89 23.16
CA GLU A 843 1.32 14.93 22.63
C GLU A 843 0.00 15.02 23.42
N GLN A 844 -0.48 16.23 23.68
CA GLN A 844 -1.85 16.47 24.14
C GLN A 844 -2.85 15.82 23.17
N ARG A 845 -3.88 15.16 23.70
CA ARG A 845 -4.92 14.50 22.88
C ARG A 845 -5.86 15.53 22.26
N LEU A 846 -6.29 15.27 21.02
CA LEU A 846 -7.33 16.06 20.36
C LEU A 846 -8.68 15.92 21.08
N ALA A 847 -9.57 16.90 20.91
CA ALA A 847 -10.87 16.92 21.56
C ALA A 847 -11.72 15.69 21.16
N GLY A 848 -12.14 14.89 22.14
CA GLY A 848 -12.90 13.66 21.91
C GLY A 848 -12.10 12.51 21.26
N ALA A 849 -10.80 12.64 21.09
CA ALA A 849 -9.90 11.63 20.53
C ALA A 849 -9.11 10.89 21.63
N LEU A 850 -8.45 9.80 21.24
CA LEU A 850 -7.50 9.07 22.09
C LEU A 850 -6.03 9.37 21.75
N VAL A 851 -5.80 10.26 20.78
CA VAL A 851 -4.51 10.46 20.14
C VAL A 851 -4.17 11.95 20.00
N GLY A 852 -2.87 12.27 19.93
CA GLY A 852 -2.39 13.60 19.56
C GLY A 852 -2.41 13.85 18.05
N PRO A 853 -2.21 15.09 17.59
CA PRO A 853 -2.31 15.48 16.18
C PRO A 853 -1.40 14.68 15.25
N THR A 854 -0.16 14.38 15.64
CA THR A 854 0.80 13.65 14.78
C THR A 854 0.45 12.16 14.68
N ILE A 855 -0.07 11.55 15.75
CA ILE A 855 -0.65 10.21 15.67
C ILE A 855 -1.87 10.23 14.75
N GLY A 856 -2.78 11.20 14.94
CA GLY A 856 -3.99 11.35 14.13
C GLY A 856 -3.68 11.42 12.64
N CYS A 857 -2.72 12.26 12.25
CA CYS A 857 -2.17 12.36 10.90
C CYS A 857 -1.68 11.01 10.34
N ILE A 858 -0.82 10.27 11.07
CA ILE A 858 -0.24 9.00 10.59
C ILE A 858 -1.31 7.89 10.48
N LEU A 859 -2.21 7.79 11.47
CA LEU A 859 -3.34 6.86 11.40
C LEU A 859 -4.30 7.24 10.25
N GLY A 860 -4.54 8.54 10.05
CA GLY A 860 -5.38 9.08 9.00
C GLY A 860 -4.89 8.76 7.59
N ASP A 861 -3.60 8.95 7.30
CA ASP A 861 -2.98 8.48 6.03
C ASP A 861 -3.18 6.98 5.86
N GLN A 862 -2.83 6.18 6.87
CA GLN A 862 -2.85 4.73 6.72
C GLN A 862 -4.26 4.19 6.51
N PHE A 863 -5.24 4.53 7.36
CA PHE A 863 -6.61 4.04 7.21
C PHE A 863 -7.28 4.59 5.94
N ARG A 864 -7.01 5.84 5.52
CA ARG A 864 -7.50 6.33 4.22
C ARG A 864 -6.98 5.48 3.06
N ARG A 865 -5.69 5.09 3.08
CA ARG A 865 -5.10 4.22 2.05
C ARG A 865 -5.59 2.77 2.13
N LEU A 866 -5.82 2.23 3.33
CA LEU A 866 -6.41 0.90 3.51
C LEU A 866 -7.86 0.81 3.02
N ARG A 867 -8.62 1.92 3.05
CA ARG A 867 -9.99 1.97 2.51
C ARG A 867 -10.02 2.21 1.01
N ALA A 868 -9.22 3.15 0.50
CA ALA A 868 -9.25 3.55 -0.91
C ALA A 868 -8.48 2.60 -1.84
N GLY A 869 -7.36 2.02 -1.38
CA GLY A 869 -6.52 1.10 -2.16
C GLY A 869 -6.91 -0.38 -2.04
N ASP A 870 -8.11 -0.69 -1.54
CA ASP A 870 -8.62 -2.06 -1.38
C ASP A 870 -9.77 -2.33 -2.37
N ARG A 871 -9.50 -3.09 -3.43
CA ARG A 871 -10.49 -3.49 -4.45
C ARG A 871 -11.67 -4.23 -3.85
N PHE A 872 -11.44 -4.93 -2.73
CA PHE A 872 -12.43 -5.74 -2.02
C PHE A 872 -13.02 -5.04 -0.78
N TRP A 873 -12.86 -3.72 -0.66
CA TRP A 873 -13.55 -2.93 0.37
C TRP A 873 -15.07 -3.18 0.31
N TYR A 874 -15.72 -3.33 1.48
CA TYR A 874 -17.09 -3.84 1.51
C TYR A 874 -18.12 -2.95 0.79
N GLU A 875 -17.88 -1.65 0.63
CA GLU A 875 -18.77 -0.74 -0.10
C GLU A 875 -18.38 -0.53 -1.57
N ASN A 876 -17.31 -1.18 -2.05
CA ASN A 876 -16.92 -1.05 -3.46
C ASN A 876 -17.94 -1.74 -4.38
N GLU A 877 -18.13 -1.20 -5.58
CA GLU A 877 -19.15 -1.68 -6.51
C GLU A 877 -18.87 -3.12 -6.95
N GLY A 878 -19.93 -3.92 -7.07
CA GLY A 878 -19.85 -5.35 -7.41
C GLY A 878 -19.39 -6.29 -6.29
N ILE A 879 -18.82 -5.79 -5.18
CA ILE A 879 -18.35 -6.65 -4.07
C ILE A 879 -19.53 -7.28 -3.31
N PHE A 880 -20.58 -6.50 -3.02
CA PHE A 880 -21.84 -6.98 -2.45
C PHE A 880 -23.04 -6.30 -3.14
N THR A 881 -24.17 -7.00 -3.21
CA THR A 881 -25.43 -6.42 -3.70
C THR A 881 -25.98 -5.35 -2.73
N PRO A 882 -26.80 -4.39 -3.20
CA PRO A 882 -27.41 -3.37 -2.33
C PRO A 882 -28.20 -3.93 -1.13
N LEU A 883 -28.81 -5.12 -1.27
CA LEU A 883 -29.53 -5.79 -0.18
C LEU A 883 -28.57 -6.39 0.86
N GLN A 884 -27.45 -6.99 0.42
CA GLN A 884 -26.39 -7.48 1.30
C GLN A 884 -25.73 -6.32 2.04
N LEU A 885 -25.41 -5.21 1.36
CA LEU A 885 -24.89 -3.97 1.97
C LEU A 885 -25.81 -3.43 3.07
N GLN A 886 -27.14 -3.47 2.86
CA GLN A 886 -28.12 -3.08 3.87
C GLN A 886 -28.13 -4.00 5.11
N GLN A 887 -27.69 -5.26 4.99
CA GLN A 887 -27.50 -6.13 6.15
C GLN A 887 -26.12 -5.93 6.79
N ILE A 888 -25.06 -5.76 6.00
CA ILE A 888 -23.68 -5.52 6.48
C ILE A 888 -23.60 -4.26 7.33
N ARG A 889 -24.30 -3.18 6.94
CA ARG A 889 -24.40 -1.93 7.73
C ARG A 889 -25.17 -2.07 9.07
N LYS A 890 -25.66 -3.27 9.43
CA LYS A 890 -26.19 -3.59 10.78
C LYS A 890 -25.15 -4.23 11.70
N THR A 891 -23.95 -4.55 11.18
CA THR A 891 -22.90 -5.20 11.95
C THR A 891 -22.53 -4.36 13.16
N SER A 892 -22.41 -5.00 14.32
CA SER A 892 -21.78 -4.42 15.49
C SER A 892 -20.97 -5.49 16.22
N LEU A 893 -19.96 -5.09 17.00
CA LEU A 893 -19.30 -6.06 17.89
C LEU A 893 -20.26 -6.57 18.98
N ALA A 894 -21.32 -5.81 19.30
CA ALA A 894 -22.43 -6.25 20.14
C ALA A 894 -23.18 -7.47 19.54
N SER A 895 -23.51 -7.44 18.24
CA SER A 895 -24.20 -8.57 17.59
C SER A 895 -23.35 -9.84 17.55
N VAL A 896 -22.04 -9.70 17.28
CA VAL A 896 -21.08 -10.82 17.29
C VAL A 896 -20.95 -11.44 18.68
N LEU A 897 -20.88 -10.62 19.74
CA LEU A 897 -20.85 -11.11 21.13
C LEU A 897 -22.11 -11.90 21.50
N CYS A 898 -23.29 -11.41 21.10
CA CYS A 898 -24.56 -12.12 21.29
C CYS A 898 -24.61 -13.46 20.56
N ASN A 899 -24.11 -13.49 19.32
CA ASN A 899 -24.15 -14.68 18.47
C ASN A 899 -23.17 -15.78 18.93
N SER A 900 -21.96 -15.38 19.34
CA SER A 900 -20.81 -16.28 19.48
C SER A 900 -20.19 -16.35 20.88
N GLY A 901 -20.67 -15.54 21.84
CA GLY A 901 -20.47 -15.80 23.28
C GLY A 901 -21.18 -17.08 23.73
N ASP A 902 -20.78 -17.65 24.86
CA ASP A 902 -21.40 -18.86 25.43
C ASP A 902 -22.76 -18.56 26.07
N PHE A 903 -22.81 -17.54 26.95
CA PHE A 903 -23.99 -17.17 27.73
C PHE A 903 -24.21 -15.64 27.78
N ILE A 904 -23.77 -14.92 26.74
CA ILE A 904 -23.96 -13.47 26.62
C ILE A 904 -25.39 -13.18 26.13
N ASP A 905 -26.29 -12.93 27.07
CA ASP A 905 -27.70 -12.57 26.84
C ASP A 905 -27.93 -11.05 26.75
N ARG A 906 -27.00 -10.25 27.30
CA ARG A 906 -27.12 -8.80 27.46
C ARG A 906 -25.78 -8.08 27.21
N VAL A 907 -25.81 -7.03 26.39
CA VAL A 907 -24.62 -6.26 25.93
C VAL A 907 -24.90 -4.75 25.89
N GLN A 908 -23.84 -3.93 25.88
CA GLN A 908 -24.00 -2.52 25.48
C GLN A 908 -24.12 -2.45 23.94
N PRO A 909 -25.09 -1.69 23.35
CA PRO A 909 -25.26 -1.62 21.90
C PRO A 909 -24.03 -1.08 21.15
N ASP A 910 -23.36 -0.07 21.72
CA ASP A 910 -21.97 0.24 21.38
C ASP A 910 -21.09 -0.25 22.53
N VAL A 911 -20.33 -1.32 22.27
CA VAL A 911 -19.48 -1.98 23.27
C VAL A 911 -18.23 -1.18 23.64
N PHE A 912 -17.93 -0.12 22.88
CA PHE A 912 -16.79 0.75 23.12
C PHE A 912 -17.12 1.90 24.08
N GLU A 913 -18.38 2.29 24.23
CA GLU A 913 -18.82 3.34 25.17
C GLU A 913 -18.91 2.85 26.62
N TYR A 914 -18.42 3.64 27.58
CA TYR A 914 -18.58 3.34 29.01
C TYR A 914 -19.67 4.22 29.65
N ARG A 915 -20.79 3.60 30.03
CA ARG A 915 -21.97 4.30 30.57
C ARG A 915 -21.99 4.42 32.10
N GLY A 916 -20.81 4.50 32.72
CA GLY A 916 -20.61 4.94 34.11
C GLY A 916 -21.04 4.00 35.25
N ASN A 917 -21.76 2.90 34.98
CA ASN A 917 -22.19 1.96 36.01
C ASN A 917 -22.47 0.56 35.42
N ARG A 918 -22.12 -0.50 36.16
CA ARG A 918 -22.50 -1.91 35.87
C ARG A 918 -23.97 -2.21 36.17
N SER A 919 -24.83 -1.21 36.00
CA SER A 919 -26.27 -1.36 36.24
C SER A 919 -26.92 -1.99 35.01
N MET A 920 -27.64 -3.09 35.21
CA MET A 920 -28.26 -3.92 34.16
C MET A 920 -29.09 -3.11 33.15
N LYS A 921 -29.63 -1.95 33.55
CA LYS A 921 -30.39 -1.01 32.70
C LYS A 921 -29.61 -0.37 31.54
N PHE A 922 -28.28 -0.41 31.56
CA PHE A 922 -27.43 0.15 30.48
C PHE A 922 -27.06 -0.89 29.41
N TYR A 923 -27.43 -2.15 29.63
CA TYR A 923 -27.22 -3.26 28.72
C TYR A 923 -28.58 -3.64 28.13
N GLU A 924 -28.66 -3.73 26.81
CA GLU A 924 -29.84 -4.26 26.12
C GLU A 924 -29.75 -5.79 26.04
N ASN A 925 -30.89 -6.45 25.88
CA ASN A 925 -30.93 -7.88 25.60
C ASN A 925 -30.62 -8.14 24.12
N CYS A 926 -29.94 -9.25 23.85
CA CYS A 926 -29.45 -9.62 22.53
C CYS A 926 -30.53 -9.69 21.42
N ASP A 927 -31.78 -10.01 21.75
CA ASP A 927 -32.91 -10.04 20.79
C ASP A 927 -33.24 -8.64 20.23
N ARG A 928 -32.73 -7.57 20.86
CA ARG A 928 -32.90 -6.17 20.44
C ARG A 928 -31.68 -5.60 19.70
N ILE A 929 -30.55 -6.31 19.71
CA ILE A 929 -29.36 -5.88 18.99
C ILE A 929 -29.57 -6.17 17.49
N PRO A 930 -29.35 -5.20 16.58
CA PRO A 930 -29.52 -5.44 15.15
C PRO A 930 -28.68 -6.62 14.65
N GLN A 931 -29.30 -7.50 13.87
CA GLN A 931 -28.66 -8.68 13.30
C GLN A 931 -28.64 -8.64 11.77
N ILE A 932 -27.62 -9.27 11.19
CA ILE A 932 -27.47 -9.48 9.74
C ILE A 932 -28.47 -10.56 9.32
N ASN A 933 -29.38 -10.26 8.38
CA ASN A 933 -30.24 -11.29 7.79
C ASN A 933 -29.47 -12.09 6.74
N LEU A 934 -28.89 -13.22 7.14
CA LEU A 934 -28.07 -14.08 6.28
C LEU A 934 -28.86 -14.69 5.10
N ASN A 935 -30.20 -14.78 5.17
CA ASN A 935 -31.03 -15.30 4.07
C ASN A 935 -30.92 -14.43 2.80
N VAL A 936 -30.35 -13.22 2.88
CA VAL A 936 -30.07 -12.35 1.73
C VAL A 936 -28.89 -12.86 0.86
N TRP A 937 -28.16 -13.88 1.32
CA TRP A 937 -27.16 -14.63 0.54
C TRP A 937 -27.74 -15.87 -0.15
N GLN A 938 -29.05 -16.12 -0.07
CA GLN A 938 -29.66 -17.28 -0.73
C GLN A 938 -29.67 -17.12 -2.25
N SER A 939 -29.15 -18.13 -2.97
CA SER A 939 -29.17 -18.23 -4.44
C SER A 939 -30.13 -19.32 -4.93
N CYS A 940 -30.94 -19.00 -5.94
CA CYS A 940 -31.81 -19.97 -6.60
C CYS A 940 -30.99 -20.91 -7.51
N CYS A 941 -31.12 -22.22 -7.35
CA CYS A 941 -30.95 -23.12 -8.49
C CYS A 941 -32.15 -22.96 -9.44
N GLU A 942 -31.94 -23.15 -10.75
CA GLU A 942 -32.95 -22.95 -11.81
C GLU A 942 -34.21 -23.86 -11.74
N LYS A 943 -34.37 -24.67 -10.68
CA LYS A 943 -35.43 -25.69 -10.56
C LYS A 943 -36.27 -25.64 -9.29
N SER A 944 -36.05 -24.69 -8.38
CA SER A 944 -36.76 -24.65 -7.08
C SER A 944 -37.40 -23.33 -6.69
N CYS A 945 -37.17 -22.22 -7.42
CA CYS A 945 -37.81 -20.93 -7.14
C CYS A 945 -39.23 -20.80 -7.74
N VAL A 946 -40.08 -21.79 -7.46
CA VAL A 946 -41.54 -21.67 -7.57
C VAL A 946 -42.03 -20.96 -6.30
N SER A 947 -42.60 -19.77 -6.45
CA SER A 947 -43.03 -18.95 -5.32
C SER A 947 -44.17 -19.61 -4.52
N SER A 948 -43.98 -19.80 -3.22
CA SER A 948 -45.04 -20.08 -2.25
C SER A 948 -45.91 -18.84 -2.00
N ALA A 949 -46.62 -18.40 -3.03
CA ALA A 949 -47.49 -17.22 -3.05
C ALA A 949 -48.98 -17.59 -3.26
N ASP A 950 -49.35 -18.84 -2.99
CA ASP A 950 -50.71 -19.40 -3.11
C ASP A 950 -51.31 -19.79 -1.73
N ASP A 951 -51.36 -18.83 -0.78
CA ASP A 951 -52.35 -18.88 0.31
C ASP A 951 -52.74 -17.48 0.83
N TYR A 952 -53.48 -16.73 0.03
CA TYR A 952 -54.45 -15.73 0.52
C TYR A 952 -55.55 -15.52 -0.52
N SER A 953 -56.80 -15.85 -0.18
CA SER A 953 -57.90 -15.84 -1.14
C SER A 953 -58.95 -14.73 -0.91
N VAL A 954 -59.44 -14.21 -2.04
CA VAL A 954 -60.68 -13.43 -2.26
C VAL A 954 -60.75 -11.96 -1.79
N LYS A 955 -61.13 -11.08 -2.75
CA LYS A 955 -61.56 -9.65 -2.66
C LYS A 955 -60.40 -8.64 -2.53
N ASP A 956 -60.40 -7.47 -3.19
CA ASP A 956 -61.46 -6.79 -3.98
C ASP A 956 -60.91 -6.14 -5.29
N ARG A 957 -61.70 -5.28 -5.94
CA ARG A 957 -61.62 -4.87 -7.35
C ARG A 957 -60.75 -3.63 -7.67
N ARG A 958 -60.08 -3.72 -8.83
CA ARG A 958 -59.72 -2.61 -9.76
C ARG A 958 -58.85 -1.45 -9.26
N ARG A 959 -57.63 -1.34 -9.82
CA ARG A 959 -57.24 -0.25 -10.75
C ARG A 959 -55.97 -0.60 -11.56
N ARG A 960 -55.64 0.23 -12.55
CA ARG A 960 -54.53 0.06 -13.53
C ARG A 960 -53.34 0.98 -13.21
N SER A 961 -52.22 0.71 -13.89
CA SER A 961 -51.01 1.56 -14.07
C SER A 961 -50.19 1.85 -12.80
N SER A 962 -48.84 1.89 -12.86
CA SER A 962 -47.91 1.67 -14.00
C SER A 962 -46.57 1.14 -13.50
N LYS A 963 -45.97 0.17 -14.22
CA LYS A 963 -44.53 -0.11 -14.11
C LYS A 963 -43.76 0.81 -15.06
N ILE A 964 -42.69 1.41 -14.56
CA ILE A 964 -41.55 1.82 -15.38
C ILE A 964 -40.65 0.58 -15.49
N LEU A 965 -40.07 0.35 -16.68
CA LEU A 965 -38.93 -0.54 -16.84
C LEU A 965 -37.74 0.34 -17.23
N ASP A 966 -36.68 0.31 -16.43
CA ASP A 966 -35.37 0.64 -16.95
C ASP A 966 -34.86 -0.57 -17.75
N LYS A 967 -34.53 -0.32 -19.01
CA LYS A 967 -33.55 -1.11 -19.77
C LYS A 967 -32.26 -0.29 -19.76
N ASP A 968 -31.12 -0.97 -19.64
CA ASP A 968 -29.91 -0.74 -20.47
C ASP A 968 -28.71 -1.54 -19.92
N ILE A 969 -28.70 -2.85 -20.16
CA ILE A 969 -27.47 -3.65 -20.25
C ILE A 969 -27.65 -4.63 -21.43
N CYS A 970 -27.12 -4.23 -22.60
CA CYS A 970 -26.73 -5.06 -23.74
C CYS A 970 -26.36 -4.11 -24.89
N GLN A 971 -25.07 -4.01 -25.26
CA GLN A 971 -24.64 -3.28 -26.45
C GLN A 971 -24.25 -4.26 -27.57
N ASP A 972 -24.88 -4.03 -28.72
CA ASP A 972 -24.46 -4.32 -30.10
C ASP A 972 -23.72 -5.65 -30.40
N GLY A 973 -24.48 -6.61 -30.95
CA GLY A 973 -23.89 -7.81 -31.53
C GLY A 973 -24.85 -8.93 -31.95
N ASP A 974 -25.93 -8.65 -32.72
CA ASP A 974 -26.38 -9.51 -33.85
C ASP A 974 -27.72 -9.07 -34.48
N ALA A 975 -28.00 -9.55 -35.70
CA ALA A 975 -29.09 -9.06 -36.56
C ALA A 975 -30.39 -9.89 -36.50
N LEU A 976 -31.50 -9.24 -36.14
CA LEU A 976 -32.85 -9.82 -36.16
C LEU A 976 -33.36 -10.04 -37.59
N LYS A 977 -33.61 -11.30 -37.97
CA LYS A 977 -34.51 -11.65 -39.10
C LYS A 977 -35.94 -11.83 -38.62
N ARG A 978 -36.90 -11.65 -39.53
CA ARG A 978 -38.34 -11.68 -39.25
C ARG A 978 -39.06 -12.60 -40.23
N ASP A 979 -39.67 -13.66 -39.71
CA ASP A 979 -40.66 -14.49 -40.40
C ASP A 979 -41.92 -14.60 -39.52
N GLY A 980 -43.07 -14.22 -40.07
CA GLY A 980 -44.37 -14.32 -39.39
C GLY A 980 -44.59 -13.35 -38.21
N ASP A 981 -45.67 -13.61 -37.46
CA ASP A 981 -46.16 -12.79 -36.34
C ASP A 981 -45.66 -13.27 -34.97
N SER A 982 -44.44 -13.84 -34.90
CA SER A 982 -43.82 -14.31 -33.65
C SER A 982 -42.33 -13.99 -33.58
N TRP A 983 -41.91 -13.32 -32.51
CA TRP A 983 -40.49 -13.19 -32.16
C TRP A 983 -40.02 -14.45 -31.42
N THR A 984 -39.31 -15.34 -32.09
CA THR A 984 -38.58 -16.44 -31.46
C THR A 984 -37.19 -15.95 -31.06
N ILE A 985 -36.88 -15.99 -29.76
CA ILE A 985 -35.50 -15.96 -29.29
C ILE A 985 -34.91 -17.34 -29.61
N ASP A 986 -33.93 -17.38 -30.51
CA ASP A 986 -33.17 -18.60 -30.75
C ASP A 986 -32.26 -18.93 -29.56
N GLN A 987 -31.92 -20.20 -29.40
CA GLN A 987 -31.53 -20.72 -28.09
C GLN A 987 -30.15 -20.22 -27.61
N CYS A 988 -30.06 -19.76 -26.36
CA CYS A 988 -28.78 -19.58 -25.64
C CYS A 988 -28.17 -20.93 -25.22
N THR A 989 -27.95 -21.84 -26.16
CA THR A 989 -27.35 -23.17 -25.94
C THR A 989 -25.82 -23.14 -25.87
N THR A 990 -25.25 -22.26 -25.03
CA THR A 990 -23.82 -22.33 -24.59
C THR A 990 -23.52 -21.43 -23.37
N CYS A 991 -24.35 -21.48 -22.32
CA CYS A 991 -23.77 -21.33 -20.98
C CYS A 991 -23.03 -22.63 -20.64
N GLU A 992 -21.74 -22.73 -20.99
CA GLU A 992 -20.89 -23.81 -20.50
C GLU A 992 -20.72 -23.67 -18.98
N CYS A 993 -21.53 -24.39 -18.21
CA CYS A 993 -21.19 -24.77 -16.85
C CYS A 993 -20.00 -25.75 -16.87
N LYS A 994 -18.81 -25.26 -17.21
CA LYS A 994 -17.56 -25.91 -16.88
C LYS A 994 -17.35 -25.81 -15.38
N VAL A 995 -17.94 -26.78 -14.68
CA VAL A 995 -17.33 -27.32 -13.46
C VAL A 995 -15.95 -27.82 -13.86
N CYS A 996 -14.93 -27.01 -13.61
CA CYS A 996 -13.55 -27.43 -13.69
C CYS A 996 -13.22 -28.26 -12.43
N LEU A 997 -12.63 -29.44 -12.66
CA LEU A 997 -12.09 -30.34 -11.64
C LEU A 997 -10.71 -29.88 -11.17
#